data_AF-A0A8X6J1V4-F1
#
_entry.id   AF-A0A8X6J1V4-F1
#
_cell.length_a   1.000
_cell.length_b   1.000
_cell.length_c   1.000
_cell.angle_alpha   90.00
_cell.angle_beta   90.00
_cell.angle_gamma   90.00
#
_symmetry.space_group_name_H-M   'P 1'
#
loop_
_entity.id
_entity.type
_entity.pdbx_description
1 polymer ?
#
loop_
_entity_poly.entity_id
_entity_poly.type
_entity_poly.pdbx_seq_one_letter_code
_entity_poly.pdbx_strand_id
1 'polypeptide(L)'
;IRYTYHDSSEFHPIAKAFNTIFETNATAKVAVAYPPSNIWIENNSTNIRRPMKYFREDTFRLETTAQVYDHPSRTYVMKWNVDKITSTNDVIETINISTIRSSNCSALRFPARFLDVGLYKMEYTIDIYDNGSLEDSPTCFTYLEIVSGNLRPMMIKGGASYILRGHDQMVYLEVDKYSVDPDNPDDKEFQMEWSCRFVNAADVLQDDESYDEDASLSHHVVTPHHTEKIMKNEECFKESKSAKDLQALQWVFNTATLRDFNTLYEIEVILSKDSRREHKRIYLDIIKNNPPGITVMCEKSVACRVTEGGFIVNPSDWLAVRAECVTECGSGYLRYEWEIYGISGESESRELLDEWSSHVIFDEDRLGINKTFFKTYEKFQSFHIKVTGTDMDDDRPKGVAKLYIRTNIPPKPGSCTISSNTGMATVTIFQLDFEGWTDPDGEDLRDFSVYNLYDGKRFHVHYGVKTSAEFILPPGESKIMCAVKDEIGAITELYVDTVTASLPDNDTLEEWKSSINVEFFMVEGRMSIMAQAIASEAIVEEKEKEINPVSVASEVDKVWKEYWELSGIDSSFYTKEAREEIEAQLRDEKSGATEKEAEKNFVILQSLEILPFEVIDDSEVYGQAVSALAQTRPLNKGSKKLLTEFIEEMAESTFTTETAHPEDKTISNRLLVNVMNSLSKSLSEEIIGGNFLDSELEEAYEFYMYNITEPNFFILYVNGSRWEVEERVHMKKVEGAKNVSQEEVN
;
A
#
# COMPACT_ATOMS: atom_id res chain seq x y z
N ILE A 1 25.60 37.31 22.63
CA ILE A 1 26.16 36.47 21.56
C ILE A 1 25.73 35.05 21.88
N ARG A 2 24.96 34.40 21.01
CA ARG A 2 24.75 32.96 21.04
C ARG A 2 25.66 32.37 19.97
N TYR A 3 26.34 31.27 20.29
CA TYR A 3 27.21 30.55 19.37
C TYR A 3 26.85 29.07 19.50
N THR A 4 26.56 28.43 18.37
CA THR A 4 26.26 27.01 18.29
C THR A 4 27.53 26.30 17.83
N TYR A 5 27.91 25.23 18.52
CA TYR A 5 29.08 24.44 18.16
C TYR A 5 28.66 23.36 17.16
N HIS A 6 29.36 23.29 16.04
CA HIS A 6 29.08 22.36 14.94
C HIS A 6 30.05 21.18 14.86
N ASP A 7 31.06 21.13 15.74
CA ASP A 7 32.03 20.04 15.83
C ASP A 7 32.15 19.53 17.27
N SER A 8 32.34 18.23 17.45
CA SER A 8 32.72 17.63 18.73
C SER A 8 34.20 17.89 19.00
N SER A 9 34.50 18.87 19.83
CA SER A 9 35.86 19.26 20.16
C SER A 9 35.95 19.99 21.50
N GLU A 10 37.17 20.30 21.89
CA GLU A 10 37.47 21.14 23.03
C GLU A 10 37.70 22.59 22.59
N PHE A 11 36.73 23.44 22.87
CA PHE A 11 36.77 24.85 22.51
C PHE A 11 37.27 25.71 23.66
N HIS A 12 38.00 26.76 23.29
CA HIS A 12 38.60 27.70 24.23
C HIS A 12 38.15 29.13 23.93
N PRO A 13 36.87 29.49 24.13
CA PRO A 13 36.41 30.85 23.95
C PRO A 13 37.20 31.84 24.81
N ILE A 14 37.61 32.96 24.18
CA ILE A 14 38.37 34.04 24.82
C ILE A 14 37.50 35.31 24.82
N ALA A 15 37.11 35.77 26.00
CA ALA A 15 36.48 37.05 26.20
C ALA A 15 37.54 38.10 26.51
N LYS A 16 37.73 39.08 25.62
CA LYS A 16 38.63 40.22 25.86
C LYS A 16 37.82 41.44 26.28
N ALA A 17 38.18 42.03 27.42
CA ALA A 17 37.64 43.31 27.88
C ALA A 17 38.77 44.33 27.94
N PHE A 18 38.60 45.47 27.26
CA PHE A 18 39.58 46.54 27.25
C PHE A 18 38.93 47.91 27.42
N ASN A 19 39.67 48.84 28.01
CA ASN A 19 39.39 50.26 28.00
C ASN A 19 40.70 51.05 27.82
N THR A 20 40.65 52.38 27.98
CA THR A 20 41.82 53.26 27.80
C THR A 20 42.93 53.08 28.85
N ILE A 21 42.71 52.25 29.87
CA ILE A 21 43.58 52.11 31.04
C ILE A 21 44.05 50.65 31.23
N PHE A 22 43.25 49.64 30.84
CA PHE A 22 43.61 48.23 30.96
C PHE A 22 42.98 47.34 29.88
N GLU A 23 43.64 46.22 29.60
CA GLU A 23 43.15 45.09 28.81
C GLU A 23 43.21 43.83 29.69
N THR A 24 42.14 43.02 29.69
CA THR A 24 42.08 41.75 30.40
C THR A 24 41.35 40.70 29.57
N ASN A 25 41.78 39.45 29.69
CA ASN A 25 41.22 38.33 28.96
C ASN A 25 40.72 37.29 29.96
N ALA A 26 39.53 36.76 29.73
CA ALA A 26 39.01 35.57 30.40
C ALA A 26 38.88 34.45 29.37
N THR A 27 39.32 33.25 29.74
CA THR A 27 39.15 32.05 28.91
C THR A 27 38.24 31.07 29.64
N ALA A 28 37.39 30.38 28.89
CA ALA A 28 36.62 29.24 29.37
C ALA A 28 36.95 28.03 28.51
N LYS A 29 36.91 26.83 29.11
CA LYS A 29 37.04 25.56 28.42
C LYS A 29 35.64 24.99 28.25
N VAL A 30 35.24 24.74 27.01
CA VAL A 30 33.95 24.14 26.67
C VAL A 30 34.24 22.86 25.90
N ALA A 31 33.99 21.72 26.53
CA ALA A 31 34.03 20.43 25.85
C ALA A 31 32.63 20.19 25.28
N VAL A 32 32.55 20.07 23.96
CA VAL A 32 31.32 19.68 23.26
C VAL A 32 31.55 18.28 22.73
N ALA A 33 30.68 17.37 23.12
CA ALA A 33 30.64 16.01 22.60
C ALA A 33 29.23 15.73 22.12
N TYR A 34 29.10 15.05 20.99
CA TYR A 34 27.80 14.61 20.52
C TYR A 34 27.23 13.53 21.46
N PRO A 35 25.90 13.49 21.64
CA PRO A 35 25.29 12.32 22.24
C PRO A 35 25.62 11.08 21.40
N PRO A 36 25.76 9.89 22.02
CA PRO A 36 25.99 8.65 21.28
C PRO A 36 24.84 8.39 20.31
N SER A 37 25.15 7.85 19.13
CA SER A 37 24.14 7.44 18.17
C SER A 37 23.26 6.35 18.79
N ASN A 38 21.95 6.59 18.80
CA ASN A 38 20.97 5.64 19.32
C ASN A 38 20.12 5.13 18.18
N ILE A 39 19.98 3.81 18.06
CA ILE A 39 19.10 3.21 17.06
C ILE A 39 18.23 2.15 17.71
N TRP A 40 16.99 2.02 17.24
CA TRP A 40 16.07 0.98 17.70
C TRP A 40 15.13 0.56 16.58
N ILE A 41 14.54 -0.63 16.75
CA ILE A 41 13.47 -1.14 15.90
C ILE A 41 12.15 -0.82 16.62
N GLU A 42 11.17 -0.32 15.88
CA GLU A 42 9.84 -0.02 16.40
C GLU A 42 9.10 -1.31 16.81
N ASN A 43 8.31 -1.22 17.88
CA ASN A 43 7.58 -2.35 18.47
C ASN A 43 8.47 -3.59 18.77
N ASN A 44 9.73 -3.38 19.15
CA ASN A 44 10.68 -4.48 19.31
C ASN A 44 10.43 -5.40 20.51
N SER A 45 11.01 -6.60 20.43
CA SER A 45 11.21 -7.47 21.56
C SER A 45 12.65 -7.94 21.66
N THR A 46 13.36 -7.50 22.69
CA THR A 46 14.70 -7.99 23.03
C THR A 46 14.68 -9.23 23.93
N ASN A 47 13.48 -9.73 24.27
CA ASN A 47 13.31 -10.92 25.08
C ASN A 47 12.95 -12.12 24.19
N ILE A 48 13.91 -13.03 24.01
CA ILE A 48 13.74 -14.26 23.22
C ILE A 48 12.56 -15.14 23.67
N ARG A 49 12.11 -15.02 24.93
CA ARG A 49 10.96 -15.78 25.45
C ARG A 49 9.60 -15.11 25.17
N ARG A 50 9.62 -13.87 24.69
CA ARG A 50 8.44 -13.10 24.31
C ARG A 50 8.72 -12.41 22.96
N PRO A 51 9.07 -13.16 21.92
CA PRO A 51 9.34 -12.58 20.61
C PRO A 51 8.08 -11.92 20.05
N MET A 52 8.27 -11.00 19.10
CA MET A 52 7.17 -10.51 18.26
C MET A 52 6.61 -11.68 17.45
N LYS A 53 5.32 -11.72 17.18
CA LYS A 53 4.70 -12.84 16.46
C LYS A 53 4.11 -12.38 15.15
N TYR A 54 4.39 -13.13 14.10
CA TYR A 54 3.80 -12.92 12.78
C TYR A 54 3.40 -14.26 12.19
N PHE A 55 2.23 -14.31 11.54
CA PHE A 55 1.86 -15.50 10.79
C PHE A 55 2.68 -15.59 9.52
N ARG A 56 3.11 -16.79 9.15
CA ARG A 56 3.88 -17.03 7.93
C ARG A 56 3.17 -16.54 6.68
N GLU A 57 1.84 -16.61 6.66
CA GLU A 57 1.05 -16.15 5.51
C GLU A 57 0.96 -14.64 5.33
N ASP A 58 1.35 -13.89 6.36
CA ASP A 58 1.22 -12.44 6.35
C ASP A 58 2.47 -11.77 5.77
N THR A 59 2.23 -10.64 5.13
CA THR A 59 3.29 -9.63 4.96
C THR A 59 3.43 -8.85 6.26
N PHE A 60 4.66 -8.48 6.60
CA PHE A 60 4.93 -7.62 7.74
C PHE A 60 6.13 -6.73 7.48
N ARG A 61 6.21 -5.63 8.23
CA ARG A 61 7.23 -4.60 8.09
C ARG A 61 7.89 -4.34 9.45
N LEU A 62 9.20 -4.23 9.43
CA LEU A 62 10.00 -3.71 10.53
C LEU A 62 10.44 -2.30 10.17
N GLU A 63 10.31 -1.38 11.11
CA GLU A 63 10.75 0.00 10.94
C GLU A 63 11.78 0.32 12.01
N THR A 64 12.76 1.15 11.68
CA THR A 64 13.74 1.65 12.64
C THR A 64 13.54 3.14 12.86
N THR A 65 14.07 3.60 13.99
CA THR A 65 14.33 5.01 14.21
C THR A 65 15.77 5.13 14.72
N ALA A 66 16.46 6.14 14.19
CA ALA A 66 17.82 6.44 14.57
C ALA A 66 17.93 7.91 15.00
N GLN A 67 18.72 8.15 16.03
CA GLN A 67 19.21 9.46 16.43
C GLN A 67 20.70 9.48 16.15
N VAL A 68 21.04 9.95 14.96
CA VAL A 68 22.44 10.10 14.51
C VAL A 68 22.74 11.60 14.45
N TYR A 69 24.01 12.00 14.36
CA TYR A 69 24.34 13.41 14.14
C TYR A 69 24.54 13.66 12.65
N ASP A 70 23.79 14.62 12.11
CA ASP A 70 23.92 15.04 10.71
C ASP A 70 25.21 15.83 10.49
N HIS A 71 25.98 15.44 9.48
CA HIS A 71 27.14 16.19 9.03
C HIS A 71 27.31 16.03 7.51
N PRO A 72 27.55 17.11 6.74
CA PRO A 72 27.61 17.04 5.27
C PRO A 72 28.68 16.11 4.69
N SER A 73 29.76 15.82 5.43
CA SER A 73 30.83 14.90 4.99
C SER A 73 30.54 13.42 5.28
N ARG A 74 29.44 13.13 5.98
CA ARG A 74 29.10 11.77 6.38
C ARG A 74 28.27 11.06 5.32
N THR A 75 28.57 9.78 5.13
CA THR A 75 27.75 8.86 4.35
C THR A 75 27.35 7.67 5.20
N TYR A 76 26.23 7.05 4.86
CA TYR A 76 25.58 6.06 5.70
C TYR A 76 25.30 4.79 4.90
N VAL A 77 25.60 3.63 5.47
CA VAL A 77 25.28 2.33 4.88
C VAL A 77 24.44 1.54 5.85
N MET A 78 23.18 1.31 5.49
CA MET A 78 22.21 0.56 6.30
C MET A 78 22.24 -0.91 5.91
N LYS A 79 22.21 -1.81 6.91
CA LYS A 79 22.30 -3.25 6.71
C LYS A 79 21.35 -3.98 7.65
N TRP A 80 20.59 -4.91 7.09
CA TRP A 80 19.85 -5.91 7.84
C TRP A 80 20.56 -7.26 7.81
N ASN A 81 20.61 -7.93 8.96
CA ASN A 81 21.02 -9.32 9.08
C ASN A 81 19.89 -10.12 9.74
N VAL A 82 19.63 -11.32 9.21
CA VAL A 82 18.50 -12.15 9.59
C VAL A 82 18.98 -13.54 9.89
N ASP A 83 18.95 -13.92 11.16
CA ASP A 83 19.40 -15.23 11.61
C ASP A 83 18.20 -16.04 12.13
N LYS A 84 18.02 -17.26 11.61
CA LYS A 84 17.17 -18.27 12.24
C LYS A 84 17.90 -18.83 13.44
N ILE A 85 17.26 -18.83 14.60
CA ILE A 85 17.89 -19.15 15.88
C ILE A 85 17.14 -20.24 16.65
N THR A 86 17.84 -20.86 17.60
CA THR A 86 17.23 -21.71 18.63
C THR A 86 16.67 -20.89 19.79
N SER A 87 15.92 -21.52 20.69
CA SER A 87 15.46 -20.90 21.94
C SER A 87 16.58 -20.50 22.92
N THR A 88 17.82 -20.96 22.66
CA THR A 88 19.04 -20.58 23.38
C THR A 88 19.85 -19.49 22.67
N ASN A 89 19.31 -18.92 21.58
CA ASN A 89 19.95 -17.90 20.74
C ASN A 89 21.19 -18.40 19.96
N ASP A 90 21.24 -19.71 19.66
CA ASP A 90 22.26 -20.25 18.76
C ASP A 90 21.77 -20.11 17.31
N VAL A 91 22.63 -19.56 16.44
CA VAL A 91 22.30 -19.40 15.00
C VAL A 91 22.27 -20.77 14.32
N ILE A 92 21.13 -21.08 13.71
CA ILE A 92 20.90 -22.28 12.90
C ILE A 92 21.30 -22.00 11.45
N GLU A 93 20.83 -20.87 10.92
CA GLU A 93 20.99 -20.47 9.52
C GLU A 93 20.88 -18.94 9.39
N THR A 94 21.71 -18.33 8.55
CA THR A 94 21.57 -16.92 8.15
C THR A 94 20.77 -16.86 6.85
N ILE A 95 19.67 -16.11 6.87
CA ILE A 95 18.74 -16.00 5.75
C ILE A 95 19.25 -14.96 4.76
N ASN A 96 19.31 -15.34 3.48
CA ASN A 96 19.66 -14.38 2.43
C ASN A 96 18.45 -13.50 2.10
N ILE A 97 18.54 -12.22 2.44
CA ILE A 97 17.52 -11.19 2.14
C ILE A 97 17.89 -10.30 0.96
N SER A 98 18.94 -10.62 0.19
CA SER A 98 19.39 -9.79 -0.94
C SER A 98 18.35 -9.62 -2.05
N THR A 99 17.32 -10.48 -2.09
CA THR A 99 16.19 -10.38 -3.03
C THR A 99 15.12 -9.41 -2.55
N ILE A 100 15.15 -8.99 -1.28
CA ILE A 100 14.24 -8.00 -0.72
C ILE A 100 14.83 -6.62 -0.99
N ARG A 101 14.08 -5.77 -1.69
CA ARG A 101 14.54 -4.43 -2.08
C ARG A 101 14.83 -3.57 -0.85
N SER A 102 13.96 -3.63 0.15
CA SER A 102 14.10 -2.93 1.43
C SER A 102 15.24 -3.43 2.34
N SER A 103 16.09 -4.37 1.90
CA SER A 103 17.20 -4.93 2.71
C SER A 103 18.32 -3.94 3.07
N ASN A 104 18.41 -2.80 2.38
CA ASN A 104 19.36 -1.71 2.62
C ASN A 104 18.68 -0.42 3.11
N CYS A 105 17.44 -0.51 3.59
CA CYS A 105 16.64 0.63 4.04
C CYS A 105 16.48 0.66 5.57
N SER A 106 15.96 1.76 6.10
CA SER A 106 15.55 1.87 7.52
C SER A 106 14.21 1.19 7.82
N ALA A 107 13.52 0.69 6.80
CA ALA A 107 12.44 -0.27 6.98
C ALA A 107 12.72 -1.51 6.15
N LEU A 108 12.33 -2.68 6.68
CA LEU A 108 12.45 -3.97 6.01
C LEU A 108 11.08 -4.62 5.93
N ARG A 109 10.63 -4.97 4.72
CA ARG A 109 9.36 -5.66 4.49
C ARG A 109 9.59 -7.09 4.06
N PHE A 110 8.93 -8.01 4.75
CA PHE A 110 8.93 -9.41 4.37
C PHE A 110 7.68 -9.74 3.55
N PRO A 111 7.83 -10.32 2.35
CA PRO A 111 6.72 -10.91 1.62
C PRO A 111 6.12 -12.09 2.40
N ALA A 112 4.84 -12.36 2.15
CA ALA A 112 4.15 -13.53 2.67
C ALA A 112 4.92 -14.81 2.34
N ARG A 113 5.04 -15.72 3.31
CA ARG A 113 5.69 -17.03 3.23
C ARG A 113 7.21 -17.02 2.97
N PHE A 114 7.85 -15.85 2.97
CA PHE A 114 9.29 -15.73 2.74
C PHE A 114 10.12 -16.43 3.83
N LEU A 115 9.76 -16.21 5.10
CA LEU A 115 10.40 -16.88 6.23
C LEU A 115 9.66 -18.17 6.59
N ASP A 116 10.42 -19.21 6.91
CA ASP A 116 9.87 -20.43 7.48
C ASP A 116 9.36 -20.25 8.91
N VAL A 117 8.52 -21.16 9.37
CA VAL A 117 8.12 -21.21 10.79
C VAL A 117 9.36 -21.41 11.66
N GLY A 118 9.46 -20.61 12.72
CA GLY A 118 10.61 -20.64 13.62
C GLY A 118 10.89 -19.31 14.30
N LEU A 119 11.95 -19.30 15.10
CA LEU A 119 12.42 -18.14 15.84
C LEU A 119 13.57 -17.47 15.08
N TYR A 120 13.53 -16.15 14.96
CA TYR A 120 14.54 -15.37 14.25
C TYR A 120 15.03 -14.20 15.09
N LYS A 121 16.29 -13.83 14.88
CA LYS A 121 16.90 -12.58 15.34
C LYS A 121 17.09 -11.69 14.13
N MET A 122 16.48 -10.51 14.16
CA MET A 122 16.72 -9.45 13.18
C MET A 122 17.68 -8.47 13.79
N GLU A 123 18.76 -8.17 13.09
CA GLU A 123 19.76 -7.20 13.50
C GLU A 123 19.87 -6.13 12.43
N TYR A 124 19.80 -4.87 12.86
CA TYR A 124 19.93 -3.71 12.00
C TYR A 124 21.18 -2.92 12.40
N THR A 125 21.96 -2.55 11.41
CA THR A 125 23.24 -1.84 11.56
C THR A 125 23.28 -0.64 10.64
N ILE A 126 23.80 0.48 11.14
CA ILE A 126 24.11 1.66 10.33
C ILE A 126 25.60 1.88 10.41
N ASP A 127 26.32 1.69 9.30
CA ASP A 127 27.72 2.09 9.22
C ASP A 127 27.80 3.57 8.85
N ILE A 128 28.42 4.38 9.72
CA ILE A 128 28.61 5.82 9.54
C ILE A 128 30.05 6.05 9.08
N TYR A 129 30.23 6.59 7.88
CA TYR A 129 31.53 6.94 7.33
C TYR A 129 31.70 8.45 7.33
N ASP A 130 32.87 8.94 7.75
CA ASP A 130 33.28 10.34 7.59
C ASP A 130 34.51 10.40 6.67
N ASN A 131 34.39 11.15 5.56
CA ASN A 131 35.43 11.23 4.52
C ASN A 131 35.94 9.84 4.06
N GLY A 132 35.04 8.85 3.98
CA GLY A 132 35.32 7.48 3.57
C GLY A 132 35.93 6.57 4.65
N SER A 133 36.17 7.07 5.87
CA SER A 133 36.61 6.25 7.01
C SER A 133 35.43 5.90 7.91
N LEU A 134 35.31 4.63 8.31
CA LEU A 134 34.26 4.20 9.25
C LEU A 134 34.48 4.87 10.62
N GLU A 135 33.52 5.68 11.04
CA GLU A 135 33.53 6.44 12.29
C GLU A 135 32.79 5.69 13.40
N ASP A 136 31.57 5.22 13.11
CA ASP A 136 30.73 4.51 14.06
C ASP A 136 29.86 3.46 13.33
N SER A 137 29.38 2.46 14.06
CA SER A 137 28.53 1.38 13.53
C SER A 137 27.51 0.94 14.60
N PRO A 138 26.52 1.80 14.94
CA PRO A 138 25.48 1.43 15.88
C PRO A 138 24.65 0.24 15.36
N THR A 139 24.27 -0.63 16.30
CA THR A 139 23.50 -1.86 16.03
C THR A 139 22.32 -2.00 16.98
N CYS A 140 21.16 -2.45 16.50
CA CYS A 140 20.03 -2.87 17.32
C CYS A 140 19.45 -4.20 16.81
N PHE A 141 18.66 -4.88 17.63
CA PHE A 141 18.06 -6.15 17.25
C PHE A 141 16.68 -6.37 17.88
N THR A 142 15.93 -7.28 17.29
CA THR A 142 14.65 -7.79 17.82
C THR A 142 14.53 -9.29 17.56
N TYR A 143 13.77 -9.98 18.41
CA TYR A 143 13.36 -11.36 18.21
C TYR A 143 11.95 -11.42 17.66
N LEU A 144 11.76 -12.25 16.64
CA LEU A 144 10.44 -12.61 16.13
C LEU A 144 10.27 -14.12 16.09
N GLU A 145 9.01 -14.53 16.14
CA GLU A 145 8.56 -15.90 15.95
C GLU A 145 7.59 -15.90 14.77
N ILE A 146 8.00 -16.56 13.70
CA ILE A 146 7.10 -16.86 12.60
C ILE A 146 6.30 -18.09 13.01
N VAL A 147 4.99 -17.90 13.15
CA VAL A 147 4.05 -18.95 13.53
C VAL A 147 3.23 -19.40 12.32
N SER A 148 2.76 -20.64 12.38
CA SER A 148 1.85 -21.15 11.36
C SER A 148 0.48 -20.48 11.42
N GLY A 149 -0.09 -20.16 10.26
CA GLY A 149 -1.48 -19.73 10.15
C GLY A 149 -2.47 -20.89 10.41
N ASN A 150 -3.68 -20.53 10.85
CA ASN A 150 -4.76 -21.49 11.04
C ASN A 150 -5.23 -22.05 9.69
N LEU A 151 -5.53 -23.35 9.64
CA LEU A 151 -6.05 -23.98 8.42
C LEU A 151 -7.38 -23.34 8.01
N ARG A 152 -7.64 -23.24 6.71
CA ARG A 152 -8.90 -22.68 6.19
C ARG A 152 -9.74 -23.79 5.57
N PRO A 153 -10.50 -24.55 6.38
CA PRO A 153 -11.35 -25.62 5.88
C PRO A 153 -12.50 -25.05 5.04
N MET A 154 -12.65 -25.59 3.83
CA MET A 154 -13.70 -25.22 2.90
C MET A 154 -14.22 -26.47 2.20
N MET A 155 -15.49 -26.81 2.42
CA MET A 155 -16.12 -28.01 1.86
C MET A 155 -16.65 -27.82 0.44
N ILE A 156 -17.13 -26.63 0.13
CA ILE A 156 -17.70 -26.28 -1.17
C ILE A 156 -17.02 -25.01 -1.65
N LYS A 157 -16.81 -24.90 -2.96
CA LYS A 157 -16.24 -23.72 -3.62
C LYS A 157 -16.84 -22.43 -3.06
N GLY A 158 -15.98 -21.60 -2.48
CA GLY A 158 -16.32 -20.30 -1.89
C GLY A 158 -17.16 -20.31 -0.63
N GLY A 159 -17.30 -21.47 0.02
CA GLY A 159 -17.69 -21.63 1.41
C GLY A 159 -19.15 -21.39 1.75
N ALA A 160 -20.08 -21.72 0.84
CA ALA A 160 -21.51 -21.74 1.14
C ALA A 160 -21.78 -22.41 2.50
N SER A 161 -22.53 -21.72 3.36
CA SER A 161 -22.88 -22.18 4.70
C SER A 161 -24.14 -23.05 4.72
N TYR A 162 -24.98 -22.93 3.69
CA TYR A 162 -26.22 -23.66 3.52
C TYR A 162 -26.46 -23.97 2.05
N ILE A 163 -26.90 -25.19 1.75
CA ILE A 163 -27.34 -25.60 0.42
C ILE A 163 -28.61 -26.44 0.49
N LEU A 164 -29.51 -26.23 -0.48
CA LEU A 164 -30.72 -27.02 -0.67
C LEU A 164 -30.54 -28.01 -1.83
N ARG A 165 -30.93 -29.27 -1.61
CA ARG A 165 -30.85 -30.34 -2.60
C ARG A 165 -32.09 -31.23 -2.54
N GLY A 166 -32.42 -31.81 -3.68
CA GLY A 166 -33.45 -32.83 -3.82
C GLY A 166 -32.99 -34.20 -3.37
N HIS A 167 -33.94 -35.08 -3.12
CA HIS A 167 -33.69 -36.50 -2.91
C HIS A 167 -33.27 -37.14 -4.23
N ASP A 168 -32.20 -37.94 -4.21
CA ASP A 168 -31.55 -38.53 -5.40
C ASP A 168 -30.68 -37.55 -6.23
N GLN A 169 -30.27 -36.43 -5.62
CA GLN A 169 -29.29 -35.51 -6.22
C GLN A 169 -27.88 -35.73 -5.68
N MET A 170 -26.88 -35.31 -6.46
CA MET A 170 -25.48 -35.39 -6.05
C MET A 170 -25.08 -34.17 -5.20
N VAL A 171 -24.36 -34.44 -4.12
CA VAL A 171 -23.66 -33.44 -3.31
C VAL A 171 -22.16 -33.64 -3.47
N TYR A 172 -21.45 -32.54 -3.70
CA TYR A 172 -20.00 -32.51 -3.87
C TYR A 172 -19.40 -31.70 -2.71
N LEU A 173 -18.76 -32.39 -1.77
CA LEU A 173 -17.97 -31.77 -0.72
C LEU A 173 -16.49 -32.10 -0.98
N GLU A 174 -15.74 -31.15 -1.52
CA GLU A 174 -14.39 -31.36 -2.06
C GLU A 174 -13.36 -30.55 -1.26
N VAL A 175 -13.07 -31.02 -0.05
CA VAL A 175 -12.25 -30.31 0.93
C VAL A 175 -10.80 -30.18 0.47
N ASP A 176 -10.28 -31.20 -0.21
CA ASP A 176 -8.94 -31.20 -0.81
C ASP A 176 -8.75 -30.14 -1.89
N LYS A 177 -9.82 -29.80 -2.62
CA LYS A 177 -9.77 -28.77 -3.67
C LYS A 177 -9.85 -27.37 -3.09
N TYR A 178 -10.73 -27.16 -2.12
CA TYR A 178 -11.10 -25.81 -1.69
C TYR A 178 -10.44 -25.37 -0.39
N SER A 179 -10.02 -26.30 0.47
CA SER A 179 -9.31 -25.94 1.70
C SER A 179 -7.90 -25.45 1.39
N VAL A 180 -7.43 -24.54 2.23
CA VAL A 180 -6.13 -23.90 2.06
C VAL A 180 -5.33 -24.03 3.34
N ASP A 181 -4.10 -24.53 3.22
CA ASP A 181 -3.08 -24.27 4.22
C ASP A 181 -2.48 -22.90 3.89
N PRO A 182 -2.69 -21.88 4.74
CA PRO A 182 -2.18 -20.54 4.46
C PRO A 182 -0.65 -20.48 4.30
N ASP A 183 0.06 -21.36 5.01
CA ASP A 183 1.52 -21.44 5.02
C ASP A 183 2.07 -22.07 3.74
N ASN A 184 1.31 -22.99 3.14
CA ASN A 184 1.66 -23.68 1.90
C ASN A 184 0.39 -24.00 1.08
N PRO A 185 -0.14 -23.03 0.31
CA PRO A 185 -1.44 -23.17 -0.36
C PRO A 185 -1.53 -24.31 -1.37
N ASP A 186 -0.39 -24.70 -1.95
CA ASP A 186 -0.29 -25.76 -2.95
C ASP A 186 -0.32 -27.15 -2.32
N ASP A 187 0.01 -27.26 -1.04
CA ASP A 187 0.01 -28.52 -0.31
C ASP A 187 -1.38 -28.84 0.26
N LYS A 188 -2.02 -29.82 -0.37
CA LYS A 188 -3.35 -30.32 -0.05
C LYS A 188 -3.34 -31.59 0.81
N GLU A 189 -2.20 -31.97 1.39
CA GLU A 189 -2.09 -33.14 2.26
C GLU A 189 -2.70 -32.87 3.64
N PHE A 190 -4.03 -32.98 3.72
CA PHE A 190 -4.78 -32.83 4.97
C PHE A 190 -5.29 -34.17 5.51
N GLN A 191 -5.36 -34.27 6.83
CA GLN A 191 -6.12 -35.32 7.51
C GLN A 191 -7.52 -34.81 7.83
N MET A 192 -8.53 -35.62 7.57
CA MET A 192 -9.94 -35.21 7.68
C MET A 192 -10.73 -36.19 8.54
N GLU A 193 -11.60 -35.63 9.38
CA GLU A 193 -12.61 -36.36 10.12
C GLU A 193 -13.96 -35.73 9.81
N TRP A 194 -14.88 -36.52 9.27
CA TRP A 194 -16.22 -36.07 8.95
C TRP A 194 -17.21 -36.48 10.04
N SER A 195 -18.09 -35.56 10.40
CA SER A 195 -19.24 -35.81 11.27
C SER A 195 -20.52 -35.36 10.57
N CYS A 196 -21.62 -36.05 10.84
CA CYS A 196 -22.92 -35.66 10.34
C CYS A 196 -23.98 -35.93 11.41
N ARG A 197 -24.89 -34.97 11.60
CA ARG A 197 -26.03 -35.13 12.49
C ARG A 197 -27.30 -34.48 11.95
N PHE A 198 -28.43 -34.89 12.51
CA PHE A 198 -29.72 -34.25 12.30
C PHE A 198 -29.80 -32.98 13.16
N VAL A 199 -30.30 -31.90 12.58
CA VAL A 199 -30.57 -30.67 13.30
C VAL A 199 -32.03 -30.27 13.11
N ASN A 200 -32.64 -29.75 14.18
CA ASN A 200 -33.98 -29.18 14.09
C ASN A 200 -33.88 -27.85 13.35
N ALA A 201 -34.70 -27.67 12.31
CA ALA A 201 -34.71 -26.44 11.53
C ALA A 201 -34.97 -25.23 12.43
N ALA A 202 -35.87 -25.34 13.42
CA ALA A 202 -36.18 -24.25 14.35
C ALA A 202 -35.02 -23.87 15.30
N ASP A 203 -34.08 -24.80 15.55
CA ASP A 203 -32.91 -24.53 16.41
C ASP A 203 -31.79 -23.82 15.62
N VAL A 204 -31.87 -23.78 14.28
CA VAL A 204 -30.85 -23.23 13.37
C VAL A 204 -31.40 -22.03 12.56
N LEU A 205 -32.70 -22.00 12.30
CA LEU A 205 -33.44 -21.02 11.52
C LEU A 205 -34.61 -20.52 12.41
N GLN A 206 -34.54 -19.29 12.93
CA GLN A 206 -35.55 -18.75 13.84
C GLN A 206 -36.92 -18.46 13.14
N ASP A 207 -37.98 -18.42 13.96
CA ASP A 207 -39.42 -18.48 13.65
C ASP A 207 -40.03 -17.43 12.67
N ASP A 208 -39.29 -16.38 12.27
CA ASP A 208 -39.84 -15.29 11.44
C ASP A 208 -39.63 -15.49 9.92
N GLU A 209 -39.09 -16.63 9.47
CA GLU A 209 -39.09 -16.97 8.05
C GLU A 209 -40.55 -17.20 7.61
N SER A 210 -41.14 -16.25 6.85
CA SER A 210 -42.17 -16.61 5.87
C SER A 210 -41.47 -17.45 4.80
N TYR A 211 -41.23 -18.69 5.18
CA TYR A 211 -40.60 -19.70 4.37
C TYR A 211 -41.41 -19.81 3.09
N ASP A 212 -40.74 -19.84 1.94
CA ASP A 212 -41.41 -20.21 0.70
C ASP A 212 -41.84 -21.67 0.91
N GLU A 213 -43.09 -21.88 1.39
CA GLU A 213 -43.66 -23.22 1.66
C GLU A 213 -43.53 -24.13 0.42
N ASP A 214 -43.33 -23.52 -0.75
CA ASP A 214 -43.09 -24.16 -2.03
C ASP A 214 -41.65 -24.66 -2.24
N ALA A 215 -40.64 -24.14 -1.51
CA ALA A 215 -39.23 -24.45 -1.72
C ALA A 215 -38.63 -25.47 -0.73
N SER A 216 -39.09 -25.53 0.52
CA SER A 216 -38.66 -26.58 1.45
C SER A 216 -39.71 -26.97 2.49
N LEU A 217 -39.69 -28.26 2.86
CA LEU A 217 -40.69 -28.91 3.70
C LEU A 217 -40.10 -29.38 5.05
N SER A 218 -38.86 -29.00 5.38
CA SER A 218 -38.14 -29.51 6.56
C SER A 218 -38.62 -28.96 7.90
N HIS A 219 -39.46 -27.91 7.91
CA HIS A 219 -40.05 -27.34 9.13
C HIS A 219 -41.11 -28.25 9.80
N HIS A 220 -41.65 -29.25 9.09
CA HIS A 220 -42.86 -29.96 9.54
C HIS A 220 -42.68 -31.37 10.06
N VAL A 221 -41.46 -31.89 10.19
CA VAL A 221 -41.30 -33.29 10.64
C VAL A 221 -40.10 -33.47 11.55
N VAL A 222 -40.03 -32.79 12.69
CA VAL A 222 -39.49 -33.46 13.88
C VAL A 222 -40.64 -34.29 14.44
N THR A 223 -40.84 -35.48 13.88
CA THR A 223 -41.74 -36.45 14.52
C THR A 223 -41.16 -36.80 15.90
N PRO A 224 -41.98 -37.29 16.85
CA PRO A 224 -41.47 -37.86 18.11
C PRO A 224 -40.36 -38.93 17.88
N HIS A 225 -40.36 -39.56 16.69
CA HIS A 225 -39.33 -40.48 16.23
C HIS A 225 -37.96 -39.81 15.92
N HIS A 226 -37.94 -38.54 15.50
CA HIS A 226 -36.72 -37.75 15.35
C HIS A 226 -36.19 -37.23 16.69
N THR A 227 -37.07 -36.83 17.61
CA THR A 227 -36.67 -36.38 18.96
C THR A 227 -36.07 -37.52 19.81
N GLU A 228 -36.59 -38.75 19.70
CA GLU A 228 -35.98 -39.94 20.32
C GLU A 228 -34.62 -40.35 19.68
N LYS A 229 -34.37 -39.95 18.42
CA LYS A 229 -33.14 -40.25 17.67
C LYS A 229 -32.02 -39.24 17.87
N ILE A 230 -32.35 -37.95 18.05
CA ILE A 230 -31.40 -36.91 18.47
C ILE A 230 -30.70 -37.31 19.77
N MET A 231 -31.40 -38.00 20.67
CA MET A 231 -30.84 -38.52 21.93
C MET A 231 -29.95 -39.77 21.78
N LYS A 232 -29.83 -40.37 20.59
CA LYS A 232 -29.13 -41.66 20.37
C LYS A 232 -27.87 -41.61 19.50
N ASN A 233 -27.44 -40.44 19.01
CA ASN A 233 -26.28 -40.34 18.09
C ASN A 233 -26.36 -41.36 16.92
N GLU A 234 -27.54 -41.54 16.31
CA GLU A 234 -27.68 -42.42 15.14
C GLU A 234 -27.12 -41.78 13.86
N GLU A 235 -26.49 -42.60 13.01
CA GLU A 235 -25.82 -42.20 11.76
C GLU A 235 -26.81 -41.56 10.74
N CYS A 236 -26.39 -40.50 10.04
CA CYS A 236 -27.17 -39.78 9.01
C CYS A 236 -27.66 -40.65 7.82
N PHE A 237 -27.12 -41.87 7.67
CA PHE A 237 -27.25 -42.69 6.47
C PHE A 237 -28.15 -43.92 6.70
N LYS A 238 -28.82 -44.38 5.63
CA LYS A 238 -29.75 -45.54 5.68
C LYS A 238 -29.04 -46.87 5.94
N GLU A 239 -27.81 -47.00 5.45
CA GLU A 239 -26.96 -48.15 5.65
C GLU A 239 -25.84 -47.74 6.61
N SER A 240 -25.38 -48.66 7.46
CA SER A 240 -24.12 -48.52 8.18
C SER A 240 -22.96 -48.60 7.18
N LYS A 241 -22.88 -47.65 6.24
CA LYS A 241 -21.65 -47.36 5.51
C LYS A 241 -20.66 -47.03 6.59
N SER A 242 -19.79 -48.00 6.85
CA SER A 242 -18.84 -47.93 7.95
C SER A 242 -18.15 -46.57 7.91
N ALA A 243 -17.92 -45.97 9.07
CA ALA A 243 -17.12 -44.76 9.28
C ALA A 243 -15.75 -44.73 8.56
N LYS A 244 -15.35 -45.80 7.87
CA LYS A 244 -14.21 -45.89 6.94
C LYS A 244 -14.37 -45.10 5.63
N ASP A 245 -15.60 -44.84 5.15
CA ASP A 245 -15.82 -43.98 3.95
C ASP A 245 -15.74 -42.48 4.31
N LEU A 246 -15.87 -42.15 5.60
CA LEU A 246 -15.81 -40.79 6.18
C LEU A 246 -14.36 -40.30 6.41
N GLN A 247 -13.37 -40.88 5.74
CA GLN A 247 -11.98 -40.42 5.74
C GLN A 247 -11.51 -40.00 4.34
N ALA A 248 -12.40 -40.01 3.35
CA ALA A 248 -12.08 -39.57 2.01
C ALA A 248 -11.87 -38.04 1.96
N LEU A 249 -10.87 -37.63 1.19
CA LEU A 249 -10.54 -36.23 0.89
C LEU A 249 -11.66 -35.48 0.16
N GLN A 250 -12.49 -36.24 -0.55
CA GLN A 250 -13.69 -35.78 -1.23
C GLN A 250 -14.86 -36.64 -0.77
N TRP A 251 -15.92 -35.99 -0.33
CA TRP A 251 -17.17 -36.65 -0.02
C TRP A 251 -18.21 -36.30 -1.07
N VAL A 252 -18.30 -37.16 -2.07
CA VAL A 252 -19.30 -37.08 -3.13
C VAL A 252 -20.33 -38.17 -2.88
N PHE A 253 -21.58 -37.79 -2.64
CA PHE A 253 -22.63 -38.75 -2.37
C PHE A 253 -23.96 -38.34 -2.98
N ASN A 254 -24.79 -39.34 -3.23
CA ASN A 254 -26.17 -39.14 -3.66
C ASN A 254 -27.05 -39.01 -2.40
N THR A 255 -27.90 -37.98 -2.33
CA THR A 255 -28.76 -37.68 -1.18
C THR A 255 -29.77 -38.79 -0.88
N ALA A 256 -30.07 -39.70 -1.81
CA ALA A 256 -30.89 -40.89 -1.56
C ALA A 256 -30.26 -41.83 -0.51
N THR A 257 -28.96 -41.72 -0.26
CA THR A 257 -28.24 -42.47 0.79
C THR A 257 -28.52 -41.94 2.21
N LEU A 258 -28.95 -40.68 2.32
CA LEU A 258 -29.38 -40.09 3.59
C LEU A 258 -30.69 -40.72 4.05
N ARG A 259 -30.91 -40.74 5.37
CA ARG A 259 -31.98 -41.49 6.03
C ARG A 259 -33.37 -41.08 5.57
N ASP A 260 -33.62 -39.78 5.50
CA ASP A 260 -34.91 -39.18 5.21
C ASP A 260 -34.77 -37.93 4.31
N PHE A 261 -35.87 -37.56 3.65
CA PHE A 261 -36.03 -36.30 2.94
C PHE A 261 -36.96 -35.38 3.74
N ASN A 262 -37.01 -34.10 3.38
CA ASN A 262 -37.58 -33.01 4.17
C ASN A 262 -36.91 -32.92 5.55
N THR A 263 -35.58 -32.92 5.55
CA THR A 263 -34.76 -32.99 6.75
C THR A 263 -33.50 -32.15 6.57
N LEU A 264 -33.15 -31.40 7.61
CA LEU A 264 -31.92 -30.61 7.67
C LEU A 264 -30.80 -31.42 8.31
N TYR A 265 -29.69 -31.53 7.58
CA TYR A 265 -28.48 -32.21 8.05
C TYR A 265 -27.40 -31.17 8.30
N GLU A 266 -26.70 -31.31 9.42
CA GLU A 266 -25.45 -30.59 9.67
C GLU A 266 -24.30 -31.54 9.35
N ILE A 267 -23.44 -31.12 8.42
CA ILE A 267 -22.21 -31.82 8.08
C ILE A 267 -21.04 -30.99 8.58
N GLU A 268 -20.17 -31.60 9.37
CA GLU A 268 -18.96 -30.98 9.89
C GLU A 268 -17.74 -31.72 9.36
N VAL A 269 -16.73 -30.98 8.92
CA VAL A 269 -15.40 -31.52 8.65
C VAL A 269 -14.43 -30.93 9.65
N ILE A 270 -13.61 -31.78 10.24
CA ILE A 270 -12.46 -31.39 11.04
C ILE A 270 -11.22 -31.66 10.21
N LEU A 271 -10.55 -30.59 9.81
CA LEU A 271 -9.31 -30.58 9.05
C LEU A 271 -8.13 -30.53 10.00
N SER A 272 -7.15 -31.39 9.80
CA SER A 272 -5.93 -31.42 10.62
C SER A 272 -4.69 -31.56 9.75
N LYS A 273 -3.64 -30.85 10.14
CA LYS A 273 -2.32 -30.89 9.51
C LYS A 273 -1.28 -30.52 10.55
N ASP A 274 -0.26 -31.36 10.68
CA ASP A 274 0.75 -31.26 11.73
C ASP A 274 0.13 -31.26 13.14
N SER A 275 0.17 -30.12 13.82
CA SER A 275 -0.48 -29.89 15.12
C SER A 275 -1.74 -29.02 15.04
N ARG A 276 -2.02 -28.46 13.86
CA ARG A 276 -3.17 -27.58 13.61
C ARG A 276 -4.42 -28.40 13.36
N ARG A 277 -5.54 -27.95 13.94
CA ARG A 277 -6.84 -28.60 13.80
C ARG A 277 -7.92 -27.53 13.75
N GLU A 278 -8.66 -27.51 12.65
CA GLU A 278 -9.72 -26.55 12.38
C GLU A 278 -10.97 -27.28 11.91
N HIS A 279 -12.13 -26.66 12.06
CA HIS A 279 -13.39 -27.30 11.66
C HIS A 279 -14.30 -26.36 10.89
N LYS A 280 -15.16 -26.94 10.05
CA LYS A 280 -16.18 -26.19 9.30
C LYS A 280 -17.47 -26.95 9.24
N ARG A 281 -18.59 -26.22 9.34
CA ARG A 281 -19.95 -26.76 9.22
C ARG A 281 -20.64 -26.26 7.96
N ILE A 282 -21.50 -27.11 7.40
CA ILE A 282 -22.43 -26.77 6.34
C ILE A 282 -23.78 -27.42 6.65
N TYR A 283 -24.84 -26.67 6.37
CA TYR A 283 -26.20 -27.17 6.50
C TYR A 283 -26.72 -27.62 5.13
N LEU A 284 -27.19 -28.85 5.07
CA LEU A 284 -27.72 -29.49 3.88
C LEU A 284 -29.21 -29.78 4.07
N ASP A 285 -30.05 -29.02 3.38
CA ASP A 285 -31.51 -29.20 3.43
C ASP A 285 -31.96 -30.09 2.28
N ILE A 286 -32.51 -31.26 2.63
CA ILE A 286 -32.94 -32.24 1.64
C ILE A 286 -34.45 -32.17 1.50
N ILE A 287 -34.93 -31.98 0.27
CA ILE A 287 -36.36 -31.99 -0.05
C ILE A 287 -36.72 -33.18 -0.95
N LYS A 288 -38.00 -33.53 -1.02
CA LYS A 288 -38.46 -34.66 -1.84
C LYS A 288 -38.25 -34.48 -3.35
N ASN A 289 -38.41 -33.26 -3.85
CA ASN A 289 -38.37 -32.93 -5.28
C ASN A 289 -36.95 -32.59 -5.72
N ASN A 290 -36.71 -32.37 -7.04
CA ASN A 290 -35.37 -32.11 -7.61
C ASN A 290 -35.18 -30.65 -8.05
N PRO A 291 -34.78 -29.75 -7.13
CA PRO A 291 -34.50 -28.35 -7.43
C PRO A 291 -33.14 -28.18 -8.15
N PRO A 292 -32.88 -27.04 -8.81
CA PRO A 292 -31.52 -26.72 -9.23
C PRO A 292 -30.56 -26.68 -8.03
N GLY A 293 -29.43 -27.35 -8.14
CA GLY A 293 -28.41 -27.35 -7.09
C GLY A 293 -27.55 -26.10 -7.19
N ILE A 294 -27.86 -25.09 -6.38
CA ILE A 294 -27.15 -23.81 -6.37
C ILE A 294 -26.10 -23.81 -5.25
N THR A 295 -25.03 -23.08 -5.48
CA THR A 295 -24.05 -22.66 -4.46
C THR A 295 -23.86 -21.15 -4.54
N VAL A 296 -23.44 -20.54 -3.43
CA VAL A 296 -23.11 -19.11 -3.34
C VAL A 296 -21.70 -18.97 -2.77
N MET A 297 -20.90 -18.07 -3.34
CA MET A 297 -19.48 -17.92 -3.03
C MET A 297 -19.02 -16.48 -3.01
N CYS A 298 -18.05 -16.15 -2.17
CA CYS A 298 -17.22 -14.96 -2.39
C CYS A 298 -16.39 -15.16 -3.67
N GLU A 299 -16.44 -14.20 -4.59
CA GLU A 299 -15.75 -14.28 -5.88
C GLU A 299 -14.23 -14.08 -5.72
N LYS A 300 -13.80 -13.33 -4.70
CA LYS A 300 -12.39 -13.07 -4.37
C LYS A 300 -12.08 -13.43 -2.94
N SER A 301 -10.99 -14.17 -2.72
CA SER A 301 -10.55 -14.60 -1.39
C SER A 301 -10.07 -13.44 -0.51
N VAL A 302 -9.50 -12.39 -1.11
CA VAL A 302 -9.08 -11.19 -0.37
C VAL A 302 -10.23 -10.40 0.26
N ALA A 303 -11.46 -10.54 -0.28
CA ALA A 303 -12.65 -9.88 0.26
C ALA A 303 -13.29 -10.67 1.43
N CYS A 304 -12.95 -11.95 1.58
CA CYS A 304 -13.59 -12.86 2.52
C CYS A 304 -12.56 -13.73 3.24
N ARG A 305 -12.19 -13.33 4.46
CA ARG A 305 -11.30 -14.12 5.31
C ARG A 305 -12.10 -15.22 6.00
N VAL A 306 -11.74 -16.48 5.76
CA VAL A 306 -12.38 -17.62 6.44
C VAL A 306 -12.02 -17.59 7.92
N THR A 307 -13.04 -17.70 8.77
CA THR A 307 -12.90 -17.89 10.22
C THR A 307 -13.78 -19.04 10.71
N GLU A 308 -13.63 -19.43 11.97
CA GLU A 308 -14.45 -20.46 12.62
C GLU A 308 -15.95 -20.17 12.48
N GLY A 309 -16.35 -18.90 12.66
CA GLY A 309 -17.75 -18.45 12.61
C GLY A 309 -18.31 -18.16 11.21
N GLY A 310 -17.54 -18.30 10.13
CA GLY A 310 -18.01 -17.93 8.78
C GLY A 310 -16.94 -17.23 7.95
N PHE A 311 -17.33 -16.16 7.27
CA PHE A 311 -16.40 -15.24 6.61
C PHE A 311 -16.39 -13.92 7.34
N ILE A 312 -15.22 -13.33 7.55
CA ILE A 312 -15.07 -11.94 7.95
C ILE A 312 -14.82 -11.11 6.71
N VAL A 313 -15.53 -9.98 6.61
CA VAL A 313 -15.42 -9.02 5.51
C VAL A 313 -15.20 -7.62 6.07
N ASN A 314 -14.39 -6.82 5.39
CA ASN A 314 -14.19 -5.42 5.77
C ASN A 314 -15.32 -4.57 5.22
N PRO A 315 -16.05 -3.81 6.07
CA PRO A 315 -17.18 -3.00 5.62
C PRO A 315 -16.76 -1.80 4.75
N SER A 316 -15.49 -1.44 4.76
CA SER A 316 -14.91 -0.37 3.93
C SER A 316 -14.65 -0.81 2.49
N ASP A 317 -14.53 -2.12 2.25
CA ASP A 317 -14.21 -2.71 0.95
C ASP A 317 -15.48 -3.19 0.23
N TRP A 318 -15.37 -3.44 -1.08
CA TRP A 318 -16.42 -4.12 -1.82
C TRP A 318 -16.39 -5.63 -1.57
N LEU A 319 -17.57 -6.21 -1.36
CA LEU A 319 -17.78 -7.64 -1.28
C LEU A 319 -18.48 -8.14 -2.56
N ALA A 320 -17.77 -8.91 -3.38
CA ALA A 320 -18.32 -9.57 -4.56
C ALA A 320 -18.72 -11.01 -4.23
N VAL A 321 -19.99 -11.33 -4.43
CA VAL A 321 -20.59 -12.65 -4.24
C VAL A 321 -21.15 -13.16 -5.56
N ARG A 322 -21.02 -14.45 -5.81
CA ARG A 322 -21.50 -15.12 -7.02
C ARG A 322 -22.31 -16.37 -6.68
N ALA A 323 -23.40 -16.57 -7.40
CA ALA A 323 -24.17 -17.79 -7.43
C ALA A 323 -23.73 -18.66 -8.62
N GLU A 324 -23.69 -19.97 -8.43
CA GLU A 324 -23.39 -20.93 -9.49
C GLU A 324 -24.33 -22.12 -9.36
N CYS A 325 -24.93 -22.54 -10.47
CA CYS A 325 -25.64 -23.81 -10.52
C CYS A 325 -24.67 -24.94 -10.80
N VAL A 326 -24.59 -25.91 -9.89
CA VAL A 326 -23.64 -27.02 -9.94
C VAL A 326 -24.27 -28.34 -10.38
N THR A 327 -25.58 -28.53 -10.16
CA THR A 327 -26.28 -29.76 -10.52
C THR A 327 -27.70 -29.49 -10.98
N GLU A 328 -28.20 -30.29 -11.92
CA GLU A 328 -29.60 -30.24 -12.37
C GLU A 328 -30.03 -28.82 -12.77
N CYS A 329 -29.27 -28.15 -13.63
CA CYS A 329 -29.50 -26.74 -13.99
C CYS A 329 -30.59 -26.53 -15.07
N GLY A 330 -31.30 -27.60 -15.46
CA GLY A 330 -32.37 -27.54 -16.45
C GLY A 330 -31.87 -27.10 -17.83
N SER A 331 -32.53 -26.11 -18.44
CA SER A 331 -32.13 -25.52 -19.73
C SER A 331 -30.84 -24.69 -19.65
N GLY A 332 -30.31 -24.46 -18.45
CA GLY A 332 -29.12 -23.65 -18.19
C GLY A 332 -29.41 -22.17 -17.92
N TYR A 333 -30.66 -21.71 -18.06
CA TYR A 333 -31.08 -20.34 -17.79
C TYR A 333 -31.88 -20.26 -16.49
N LEU A 334 -31.18 -20.19 -15.36
CA LEU A 334 -31.82 -19.92 -14.07
C LEU A 334 -31.97 -18.42 -13.86
N ARG A 335 -33.15 -18.01 -13.38
CA ARG A 335 -33.36 -16.67 -12.85
C ARG A 335 -32.99 -16.65 -11.37
N TYR A 336 -32.03 -15.82 -11.00
CA TYR A 336 -31.59 -15.66 -9.62
C TYR A 336 -32.30 -14.50 -8.93
N GLU A 337 -32.70 -14.74 -7.69
CA GLU A 337 -33.30 -13.76 -6.78
C GLU A 337 -32.49 -13.76 -5.49
N TRP A 338 -32.07 -12.57 -5.06
CA TRP A 338 -31.21 -12.38 -3.90
C TRP A 338 -32.01 -11.82 -2.74
N GLU A 339 -31.66 -12.21 -1.51
CA GLU A 339 -32.22 -11.68 -0.28
C GLU A 339 -31.09 -11.53 0.74
N ILE A 340 -31.03 -10.39 1.42
CA ILE A 340 -30.03 -10.15 2.46
C ILE A 340 -30.73 -9.91 3.78
N TYR A 341 -30.25 -10.59 4.81
CA TYR A 341 -30.77 -10.49 6.17
C TYR A 341 -29.68 -10.00 7.11
N GLY A 342 -30.00 -9.04 7.96
CA GLY A 342 -29.13 -8.60 9.05
C GLY A 342 -29.38 -9.42 10.31
N ILE A 343 -28.33 -9.68 11.08
CA ILE A 343 -28.40 -10.40 12.36
C ILE A 343 -27.98 -9.45 13.47
N SER A 344 -28.89 -9.21 14.42
CA SER A 344 -28.64 -8.35 15.56
C SER A 344 -27.77 -9.09 16.58
N GLY A 345 -26.68 -8.46 17.04
CA GLY A 345 -25.77 -9.06 18.01
C GLY A 345 -26.36 -9.24 19.41
N GLU A 346 -27.44 -8.53 19.76
CA GLU A 346 -28.03 -8.58 21.11
C GLU A 346 -29.10 -9.68 21.26
N SER A 347 -29.84 -9.96 20.20
CA SER A 347 -30.98 -10.88 20.18
C SER A 347 -30.74 -12.12 19.34
N GLU A 348 -29.64 -12.16 18.57
CA GLU A 348 -29.41 -13.08 17.45
C GLU A 348 -30.60 -13.13 16.47
N SER A 349 -31.48 -12.13 16.53
CA SER A 349 -32.68 -12.07 15.70
C SER A 349 -32.28 -11.63 14.31
N ARG A 350 -32.81 -12.35 13.33
CA ARG A 350 -32.57 -12.12 11.91
C ARG A 350 -33.68 -11.26 11.34
N GLU A 351 -33.32 -10.18 10.68
CA GLU A 351 -34.26 -9.26 10.04
C GLU A 351 -34.01 -9.25 8.53
N LEU A 352 -35.06 -9.46 7.73
CA LEU A 352 -34.98 -9.20 6.29
C LEU A 352 -34.75 -7.70 6.10
N LEU A 353 -33.72 -7.34 5.33
CA LEU A 353 -33.44 -5.94 5.08
C LEU A 353 -34.38 -5.44 3.99
N ASP A 354 -35.09 -4.35 4.25
CA ASP A 354 -35.84 -3.65 3.21
C ASP A 354 -34.91 -2.68 2.46
N GLU A 355 -35.12 -2.49 1.16
CA GLU A 355 -34.39 -1.54 0.30
C GLU A 355 -32.88 -1.81 0.08
N TRP A 356 -32.36 -2.98 0.49
CA TRP A 356 -30.93 -3.32 0.29
C TRP A 356 -30.49 -3.23 -1.17
N SER A 357 -31.39 -3.49 -2.11
CA SER A 357 -31.15 -3.44 -3.56
C SER A 357 -30.69 -2.06 -4.05
N SER A 358 -30.94 -0.99 -3.30
CA SER A 358 -30.48 0.37 -3.63
C SER A 358 -29.02 0.64 -3.25
N HIS A 359 -28.42 -0.24 -2.45
CA HIS A 359 -27.07 -0.12 -1.90
C HIS A 359 -26.09 -1.15 -2.45
N VAL A 360 -26.51 -1.92 -3.44
CA VAL A 360 -25.75 -3.01 -4.06
C VAL A 360 -25.83 -2.91 -5.56
N ILE A 361 -24.90 -3.57 -6.24
CA ILE A 361 -24.96 -3.81 -7.69
C ILE A 361 -25.19 -5.30 -7.85
N PHE A 362 -26.14 -5.71 -8.69
CA PHE A 362 -26.33 -7.13 -8.98
C PHE A 362 -26.58 -7.33 -10.47
N ASP A 363 -26.13 -8.47 -10.98
CA ASP A 363 -26.27 -8.89 -12.36
C ASP A 363 -26.50 -10.40 -12.35
N GLU A 364 -27.75 -10.82 -12.54
CA GLU A 364 -28.22 -12.22 -12.48
C GLU A 364 -27.55 -13.05 -11.36
N ASP A 365 -26.45 -13.74 -11.69
CA ASP A 365 -25.68 -14.63 -10.82
C ASP A 365 -24.67 -13.90 -9.92
N ARG A 366 -24.59 -12.57 -9.92
CA ARG A 366 -23.60 -11.79 -9.15
C ARG A 366 -24.24 -10.72 -8.28
N LEU A 367 -23.64 -10.50 -7.11
CA LEU A 367 -24.03 -9.49 -6.14
C LEU A 367 -22.77 -8.80 -5.58
N GLY A 368 -22.62 -7.51 -5.86
CA GLY A 368 -21.61 -6.61 -5.31
C GLY A 368 -22.19 -5.74 -4.20
N ILE A 369 -21.69 -5.90 -2.99
CA ILE A 369 -22.09 -5.15 -1.80
C ILE A 369 -20.99 -4.14 -1.48
N ASN A 370 -21.34 -2.87 -1.30
CA ASN A 370 -20.35 -1.80 -1.05
C ASN A 370 -20.49 -1.20 0.35
N LYS A 371 -19.59 -0.26 0.68
CA LYS A 371 -19.60 0.47 1.96
C LYS A 371 -20.91 1.16 2.33
N THR A 372 -21.72 1.58 1.36
CA THR A 372 -22.99 2.26 1.62
C THR A 372 -24.00 1.30 2.22
N PHE A 373 -24.00 0.03 1.79
CA PHE A 373 -24.81 -1.02 2.40
C PHE A 373 -24.46 -1.20 3.89
N PHE A 374 -23.18 -1.42 4.20
CA PHE A 374 -22.75 -1.64 5.59
C PHE A 374 -23.01 -0.43 6.48
N LYS A 375 -22.89 0.79 5.94
CA LYS A 375 -23.22 2.02 6.65
C LYS A 375 -24.72 2.17 6.91
N THR A 376 -25.58 1.85 5.94
CA THR A 376 -27.04 1.89 6.11
C THR A 376 -27.50 0.89 7.17
N TYR A 377 -26.85 -0.27 7.23
CA TYR A 377 -27.21 -1.39 8.10
C TYR A 377 -26.22 -1.60 9.26
N GLU A 378 -25.59 -0.52 9.75
CA GLU A 378 -24.53 -0.55 10.76
C GLU A 378 -24.93 -1.21 12.10
N LYS A 379 -26.24 -1.30 12.38
CA LYS A 379 -26.78 -1.97 13.57
C LYS A 379 -26.55 -3.49 13.57
N PHE A 380 -26.28 -4.09 12.40
CA PHE A 380 -26.05 -5.53 12.26
C PHE A 380 -24.56 -5.79 12.06
N GLN A 381 -24.02 -6.74 12.83
CA GLN A 381 -22.62 -7.16 12.73
C GLN A 381 -22.44 -8.41 11.86
N SER A 382 -23.53 -9.05 11.46
CA SER A 382 -23.51 -10.26 10.65
C SER A 382 -24.67 -10.27 9.68
N PHE A 383 -24.47 -10.91 8.53
CA PHE A 383 -25.43 -10.94 7.45
C PHE A 383 -25.55 -12.36 6.88
N HIS A 384 -26.78 -12.73 6.52
CA HIS A 384 -27.05 -13.90 5.68
C HIS A 384 -27.41 -13.43 4.29
N ILE A 385 -26.62 -13.84 3.30
CA ILE A 385 -26.91 -13.61 1.89
C ILE A 385 -27.53 -14.89 1.34
N LYS A 386 -28.81 -14.84 0.96
CA LYS A 386 -29.55 -15.94 0.35
C LYS A 386 -29.69 -15.67 -1.15
N VAL A 387 -29.50 -16.72 -1.94
CA VAL A 387 -29.85 -16.71 -3.35
C VAL A 387 -30.81 -17.85 -3.65
N THR A 388 -31.82 -17.54 -4.44
CA THR A 388 -32.83 -18.46 -4.94
C THR A 388 -32.73 -18.50 -6.46
N GLY A 389 -32.61 -19.69 -7.06
CA GLY A 389 -32.62 -19.83 -8.52
C GLY A 389 -33.85 -20.60 -8.98
N THR A 390 -34.56 -20.00 -9.91
CA THR A 390 -35.80 -20.53 -10.49
C THR A 390 -35.54 -20.93 -11.94
N ASP A 391 -35.97 -22.14 -12.30
CA ASP A 391 -35.97 -22.55 -13.70
C ASP A 391 -37.17 -21.89 -14.40
N MET A 392 -36.91 -21.20 -15.51
CA MET A 392 -37.96 -20.48 -16.23
C MET A 392 -38.78 -21.40 -17.15
N ASP A 393 -38.26 -22.59 -17.47
CA ASP A 393 -38.85 -23.52 -18.42
C ASP A 393 -39.56 -24.71 -17.74
N ASP A 394 -39.47 -24.83 -16.42
CA ASP A 394 -40.03 -25.94 -15.63
C ASP A 394 -40.59 -25.44 -14.29
N ASP A 395 -41.76 -25.94 -13.88
CA ASP A 395 -42.42 -25.65 -12.59
C ASP A 395 -41.77 -26.41 -11.42
N ARG A 396 -40.49 -26.73 -11.54
CA ARG A 396 -39.74 -27.45 -10.51
C ARG A 396 -39.43 -26.53 -9.32
N PRO A 397 -39.21 -27.12 -8.12
CA PRO A 397 -38.91 -26.31 -6.95
C PRO A 397 -37.62 -25.50 -7.14
N LYS A 398 -37.56 -24.34 -6.48
CA LYS A 398 -36.45 -23.41 -6.58
C LYS A 398 -35.21 -23.94 -5.84
N GLY A 399 -34.03 -23.69 -6.39
CA GLY A 399 -32.76 -23.95 -5.72
C GLY A 399 -32.46 -22.85 -4.70
N VAL A 400 -31.83 -23.20 -3.57
CA VAL A 400 -31.47 -22.21 -2.53
C VAL A 400 -30.05 -22.45 -2.03
N ALA A 401 -29.29 -21.37 -1.85
CA ALA A 401 -28.00 -21.37 -1.16
C ALA A 401 -27.86 -20.14 -0.25
N LYS A 402 -27.13 -20.26 0.87
CA LYS A 402 -26.88 -19.14 1.80
C LYS A 402 -25.40 -19.01 2.16
N LEU A 403 -24.94 -17.76 2.27
CA LEU A 403 -23.61 -17.37 2.73
C LEU A 403 -23.72 -16.58 4.03
N TYR A 404 -22.94 -16.99 5.04
CA TYR A 404 -22.81 -16.27 6.30
C TYR A 404 -21.58 -15.37 6.27
N ILE A 405 -21.76 -14.08 6.53
CA ILE A 405 -20.67 -13.11 6.67
C ILE A 405 -20.80 -12.35 7.99
N ARG A 406 -19.66 -12.04 8.61
CA ARG A 406 -19.51 -11.15 9.77
C ARG A 406 -18.70 -9.94 9.33
N THR A 407 -19.15 -8.74 9.68
CA THR A 407 -18.36 -7.53 9.40
C THR A 407 -17.25 -7.38 10.43
N ASN A 408 -16.05 -7.09 9.96
CA ASN A 408 -14.97 -6.66 10.84
C ASN A 408 -15.33 -5.32 11.51
N ILE A 409 -15.05 -5.18 12.80
CA ILE A 409 -15.35 -3.95 13.53
C ILE A 409 -14.07 -3.09 13.54
N PRO A 410 -14.09 -1.88 12.97
CA PRO A 410 -12.88 -1.08 12.87
C PRO A 410 -12.40 -0.61 14.26
N PRO A 411 -11.11 -0.21 14.38
CA PRO A 411 -10.54 0.27 15.64
C PRO A 411 -11.37 1.38 16.29
N LYS A 412 -11.54 1.32 17.62
CA LYS A 412 -12.21 2.39 18.35
C LYS A 412 -11.41 3.69 18.22
N PRO A 413 -12.08 4.81 17.91
CA PRO A 413 -11.41 6.07 17.70
C PRO A 413 -10.71 6.51 18.99
N GLY A 414 -9.38 6.66 18.88
CA GLY A 414 -8.56 7.36 19.86
C GLY A 414 -8.56 8.87 19.61
N SER A 415 -7.44 9.51 19.89
CA SER A 415 -7.15 10.90 19.53
C SER A 415 -5.93 10.99 18.63
N CYS A 416 -5.95 11.98 17.74
CA CYS A 416 -4.80 12.40 16.94
C CYS A 416 -4.52 13.86 17.24
N THR A 417 -3.30 14.19 17.66
CA THR A 417 -2.91 15.56 18.02
C THR A 417 -1.76 16.03 17.16
N ILE A 418 -1.93 17.18 16.50
CA ILE A 418 -0.89 17.81 15.70
C ILE A 418 -0.17 18.91 16.50
N SER A 419 1.16 18.95 16.35
CA SER A 419 2.06 19.91 17.02
C SER A 419 1.76 21.38 16.73
N SER A 420 1.35 21.71 15.50
CA SER A 420 1.00 23.08 15.07
C SER A 420 0.06 23.04 13.87
N ASN A 421 -0.80 24.07 13.74
CA ASN A 421 -1.67 24.28 12.58
C ASN A 421 -1.13 25.35 11.60
N THR A 422 0.03 25.93 11.89
CA THR A 422 0.70 26.88 11.00
C THR A 422 2.19 26.58 10.92
N GLY A 423 2.77 26.76 9.74
CA GLY A 423 4.21 26.61 9.52
C GLY A 423 4.66 27.21 8.20
N MET A 424 5.93 26.98 7.86
CA MET A 424 6.52 27.31 6.57
C MET A 424 6.68 26.02 5.75
N ALA A 425 6.32 26.08 4.47
CA ALA A 425 6.49 24.97 3.53
C ALA A 425 7.97 24.58 3.44
N THR A 426 8.23 23.28 3.26
CA THR A 426 9.57 22.66 3.22
C THR A 426 10.34 22.70 4.56
N VAL A 427 10.21 23.78 5.33
CA VAL A 427 11.02 24.05 6.52
C VAL A 427 10.40 23.48 7.80
N THR A 428 9.09 23.61 7.97
CA THR A 428 8.42 23.17 9.20
C THR A 428 8.10 21.68 9.12
N ILE A 429 8.67 20.92 10.05
CA ILE A 429 8.31 19.51 10.29
C ILE A 429 7.14 19.50 11.27
N PHE A 430 5.99 19.06 10.81
CA PHE A 430 4.82 18.83 11.63
C PHE A 430 4.88 17.43 12.21
N GLN A 431 4.61 17.31 13.51
CA GLN A 431 4.44 16.04 14.20
C GLN A 431 2.95 15.80 14.53
N LEU A 432 2.48 14.57 14.35
CA LEU A 432 1.15 14.08 14.70
C LEU A 432 1.26 12.79 15.52
N ASP A 433 0.68 12.80 16.72
CA ASP A 433 0.71 11.68 17.65
C ASP A 433 -0.65 10.96 17.69
N PHE A 434 -0.61 9.63 17.77
CA PHE A 434 -1.77 8.74 17.88
C PHE A 434 -1.88 8.20 19.31
N GLU A 435 -3.00 8.46 19.99
CA GLU A 435 -3.19 8.04 21.38
C GLU A 435 -4.55 7.36 21.61
N GLY A 436 -4.59 6.34 22.48
CA GLY A 436 -5.84 5.75 22.95
C GLY A 436 -6.60 4.85 21.95
N TRP A 437 -5.97 4.50 20.83
CA TRP A 437 -6.54 3.58 19.84
C TRP A 437 -6.56 2.15 20.36
N THR A 438 -7.69 1.46 20.17
CA THR A 438 -7.86 0.06 20.59
C THR A 438 -8.75 -0.68 19.62
N ASP A 439 -8.45 -1.94 19.37
CA ASP A 439 -9.31 -2.80 18.57
C ASP A 439 -10.46 -3.38 19.45
N PRO A 440 -11.74 -3.29 19.03
CA PRO A 440 -12.87 -3.86 19.77
C PRO A 440 -12.82 -5.38 19.93
N ASP A 441 -12.29 -6.09 18.93
CA ASP A 441 -12.16 -7.56 18.89
C ASP A 441 -10.88 -8.03 19.61
N GLY A 442 -10.01 -7.09 20.01
CA GLY A 442 -8.79 -7.35 20.75
C GLY A 442 -7.60 -7.72 19.87
N GLU A 443 -7.72 -7.47 18.56
CA GLU A 443 -6.65 -7.66 17.59
C GLU A 443 -5.57 -6.56 17.69
N ASP A 444 -4.37 -6.85 17.20
CA ASP A 444 -3.29 -5.87 17.17
C ASP A 444 -3.52 -4.83 16.04
N LEU A 445 -3.16 -3.57 16.32
CA LEU A 445 -3.20 -2.50 15.34
C LEU A 445 -1.96 -2.55 14.46
N ARG A 446 -2.13 -2.52 13.13
CA ARG A 446 -1.04 -2.75 12.18
C ARG A 446 -0.53 -1.49 11.49
N ASP A 447 -1.38 -0.49 11.30
CA ASP A 447 -1.02 0.69 10.52
C ASP A 447 -1.60 1.98 11.09
N PHE A 448 -0.74 3.00 11.22
CA PHE A 448 -1.03 4.36 11.63
C PHE A 448 -0.71 5.29 10.46
N SER A 449 -1.76 5.68 9.74
CA SER A 449 -1.66 6.46 8.52
C SER A 449 -2.01 7.92 8.73
N VAL A 450 -1.31 8.82 8.03
CA VAL A 450 -1.63 10.24 7.93
C VAL A 450 -1.89 10.59 6.47
N TYR A 451 -2.97 11.32 6.24
CA TYR A 451 -3.37 11.79 4.92
C TYR A 451 -3.45 13.30 4.87
N ASN A 452 -3.05 13.87 3.73
CA ASN A 452 -3.30 15.26 3.37
C ASN A 452 -4.39 15.30 2.30
N LEU A 453 -5.43 16.10 2.55
CA LEU A 453 -6.39 16.49 1.54
C LEU A 453 -6.06 17.90 1.03
N TYR A 454 -5.51 17.94 -0.18
CA TYR A 454 -5.12 19.16 -0.90
C TYR A 454 -5.88 19.23 -2.22
N ASP A 455 -6.57 20.35 -2.47
CA ASP A 455 -7.39 20.57 -3.68
C ASP A 455 -8.38 19.43 -4.00
N GLY A 456 -9.02 18.88 -2.96
CA GLY A 456 -9.98 17.77 -3.07
C GLY A 456 -9.36 16.41 -3.41
N LYS A 457 -8.03 16.33 -3.54
CA LYS A 457 -7.28 15.09 -3.70
C LYS A 457 -6.71 14.65 -2.36
N ARG A 458 -6.73 13.35 -2.10
CA ARG A 458 -6.21 12.71 -0.91
C ARG A 458 -4.85 12.11 -1.23
N PHE A 459 -3.87 12.35 -0.36
CA PHE A 459 -2.51 11.87 -0.49
C PHE A 459 -2.06 11.23 0.81
N HIS A 460 -1.45 10.05 0.74
CA HIS A 460 -0.71 9.49 1.87
C HIS A 460 0.52 10.34 2.15
N VAL A 461 0.70 10.66 3.42
CA VAL A 461 1.85 11.42 3.94
C VAL A 461 2.71 10.48 4.76
N HIS A 462 2.10 9.70 5.63
CA HIS A 462 2.76 8.70 6.45
C HIS A 462 1.89 7.46 6.54
N TYR A 463 2.53 6.30 6.67
CA TYR A 463 1.91 5.03 7.00
C TYR A 463 2.98 4.14 7.62
N GLY A 464 2.59 3.16 8.43
CA GLY A 464 3.50 2.29 9.15
C GLY A 464 3.07 1.99 10.59
N VAL A 465 4.00 1.43 11.37
CA VAL A 465 3.74 1.01 12.76
C VAL A 465 3.99 2.10 13.80
N LYS A 466 4.47 3.28 13.36
CA LYS A 466 4.82 4.40 14.25
C LYS A 466 3.56 5.12 14.74
N THR A 467 3.42 5.24 16.06
CA THR A 467 2.33 6.02 16.69
C THR A 467 2.63 7.52 16.77
N SER A 468 3.73 7.97 16.19
CA SER A 468 4.11 9.37 16.03
C SER A 468 4.63 9.55 14.61
N ALA A 469 3.91 10.33 13.83
CA ALA A 469 4.21 10.59 12.42
C ALA A 469 4.72 12.01 12.26
N GLU A 470 5.83 12.16 11.56
CA GLU A 470 6.38 13.46 11.20
C GLU A 470 6.29 13.67 9.70
N PHE A 471 5.99 14.90 9.29
CA PHE A 471 5.78 15.23 7.89
C PHE A 471 5.98 16.71 7.56
N ILE A 472 6.22 16.98 6.28
CA ILE A 472 6.37 18.31 5.69
C ILE A 472 5.19 18.53 4.73
N LEU A 473 4.73 19.77 4.66
CA LEU A 473 3.61 20.16 3.82
C LEU A 473 4.04 21.14 2.73
N PRO A 474 3.46 21.04 1.52
CA PRO A 474 3.65 22.03 0.46
C PRO A 474 2.93 23.36 0.82
N PRO A 475 3.27 24.48 0.14
CA PRO A 475 2.68 25.77 0.44
C PRO A 475 1.18 25.83 0.11
N GLY A 476 0.36 26.18 1.11
CA GLY A 476 -1.11 26.28 0.99
C GLY A 476 -1.84 25.80 2.24
N GLU A 477 -3.16 25.65 2.11
CA GLU A 477 -4.00 25.04 3.14
C GLU A 477 -4.16 23.54 2.87
N SER A 478 -3.87 22.72 3.88
CA SER A 478 -3.94 21.26 3.83
C SER A 478 -4.86 20.75 4.94
N LYS A 479 -5.83 19.90 4.60
CA LYS A 479 -6.67 19.24 5.61
C LYS A 479 -6.01 17.93 6.01
N ILE A 480 -5.68 17.80 7.29
CA ILE A 480 -5.00 16.61 7.81
C ILE A 480 -6.02 15.63 8.36
N MET A 481 -5.91 14.38 7.92
CA MET A 481 -6.66 13.26 8.46
C MET A 481 -5.69 12.21 8.99
N CYS A 482 -6.05 11.55 10.08
CA CYS A 482 -5.36 10.37 10.55
C CYS A 482 -6.25 9.14 10.34
N ALA A 483 -5.65 7.98 10.14
CA ALA A 483 -6.37 6.73 10.09
C ALA A 483 -5.58 5.63 10.82
N VAL A 484 -6.31 4.71 11.44
CA VAL A 484 -5.73 3.54 12.10
C VAL A 484 -6.40 2.29 11.57
N LYS A 485 -5.58 1.28 11.21
CA LYS A 485 -6.01 0.02 10.62
C LYS A 485 -5.68 -1.16 11.54
N ASP A 486 -6.62 -2.08 11.68
CA ASP A 486 -6.42 -3.35 12.40
C ASP A 486 -5.71 -4.41 11.53
N GLU A 487 -5.47 -5.59 12.11
CA GLU A 487 -4.87 -6.74 11.44
C GLU A 487 -5.69 -7.33 10.28
N ILE A 488 -7.02 -7.20 10.32
CA ILE A 488 -7.93 -7.76 9.31
C ILE A 488 -8.17 -6.75 8.18
N GLY A 489 -7.82 -5.49 8.41
CA GLY A 489 -7.79 -4.40 7.47
C GLY A 489 -8.92 -3.38 7.59
N ALA A 490 -9.75 -3.41 8.65
CA ALA A 490 -10.72 -2.34 8.85
C ALA A 490 -10.05 -1.09 9.40
N ILE A 491 -10.57 0.08 9.00
CA ILE A 491 -9.93 1.37 9.17
C ILE A 491 -10.90 2.33 9.85
N THR A 492 -10.41 3.07 10.83
CA THR A 492 -11.09 4.24 11.40
C THR A 492 -10.33 5.50 11.04
N GLU A 493 -11.03 6.48 10.47
CA GLU A 493 -10.47 7.75 10.02
C GLU A 493 -11.00 8.92 10.87
N LEU A 494 -10.14 9.87 11.21
CA LEU A 494 -10.51 11.10 11.91
C LEU A 494 -9.94 12.33 11.19
N TYR A 495 -10.77 13.36 11.08
CA TYR A 495 -10.29 14.70 10.74
C TYR A 495 -9.56 15.30 11.94
N VAL A 496 -8.34 15.77 11.71
CA VAL A 496 -7.48 16.32 12.77
C VAL A 496 -7.61 17.83 12.80
N ASP A 497 -7.05 18.51 11.79
CA ASP A 497 -7.16 19.97 11.67
C ASP A 497 -6.83 20.42 10.23
N THR A 498 -7.01 21.71 9.95
CA THR A 498 -6.51 22.36 8.74
C THR A 498 -5.20 23.06 9.08
N VAL A 499 -4.15 22.73 8.33
CA VAL A 499 -2.80 23.26 8.51
C VAL A 499 -2.49 24.21 7.36
N THR A 500 -1.97 25.39 7.67
CA THR A 500 -1.54 26.37 6.67
C THR A 500 -0.02 26.46 6.64
N ALA A 501 0.58 26.15 5.49
CA ALA A 501 2.00 26.32 5.24
C ALA A 501 2.24 27.53 4.34
N SER A 502 2.95 28.55 4.84
CA SER A 502 3.34 29.72 4.04
C SER A 502 4.61 29.45 3.23
N LEU A 503 4.83 30.20 2.15
CA LEU A 503 6.12 30.18 1.46
C LEU A 503 7.23 30.67 2.41
N PRO A 504 8.38 29.98 2.49
CA PRO A 504 9.55 30.50 3.17
C PRO A 504 10.14 31.69 2.40
N ASP A 505 10.86 32.58 3.08
CA ASP A 505 11.73 33.54 2.39
C ASP A 505 13.03 32.86 1.93
N ASN A 506 13.71 33.50 0.97
CA ASN A 506 14.89 32.94 0.32
C ASN A 506 16.05 32.68 1.30
N ASP A 507 16.23 33.55 2.30
CA ASP A 507 17.29 33.39 3.32
C ASP A 507 17.01 32.16 4.20
N THR A 508 15.75 31.98 4.61
CA THR A 508 15.30 30.82 5.40
C THR A 508 15.40 29.52 4.61
N LEU A 509 15.05 29.53 3.32
CA LEU A 509 15.15 28.36 2.46
C LEU A 509 16.61 27.95 2.24
N GLU A 510 17.50 28.91 2.00
CA GLU A 510 18.94 28.64 1.85
C GLU A 510 19.57 28.17 3.18
N GLU A 511 19.17 28.74 4.32
CA GLU A 511 19.59 28.25 5.63
C GLU A 511 19.16 26.78 5.83
N TRP A 512 17.92 26.44 5.48
CA TRP A 512 17.42 25.07 5.53
C TRP A 512 18.20 24.13 4.60
N LYS A 513 18.40 24.51 3.34
CA LYS A 513 19.18 23.73 2.35
C LYS A 513 20.63 23.51 2.79
N SER A 514 21.22 24.49 3.49
CA SER A 514 22.59 24.39 3.99
C SER A 514 22.72 23.57 5.28
N SER A 515 21.63 23.38 6.01
CA SER A 515 21.62 22.77 7.34
C SER A 515 21.07 21.35 7.36
N ILE A 516 20.30 20.95 6.36
CA ILE A 516 19.69 19.61 6.29
C ILE A 516 20.32 18.81 5.15
N ASN A 517 20.93 17.67 5.49
CA ASN A 517 21.18 16.63 4.51
C ASN A 517 19.90 15.80 4.33
N VAL A 518 19.23 15.88 3.18
CA VAL A 518 17.97 15.15 2.95
C VAL A 518 18.15 13.64 3.08
N GLU A 519 19.34 13.10 2.78
CA GLU A 519 19.65 11.68 2.95
C GLU A 519 19.67 11.25 4.42
N PHE A 520 19.91 12.18 5.34
CA PHE A 520 19.88 11.96 6.77
C PHE A 520 18.50 11.50 7.26
N PHE A 521 17.41 11.97 6.63
CA PHE A 521 16.06 11.50 6.96
C PHE A 521 15.88 10.00 6.69
N MET A 522 16.57 9.43 5.69
CA MET A 522 16.50 7.98 5.46
C MET A 522 17.10 7.21 6.64
N VAL A 523 18.24 7.68 7.14
CA VAL A 523 18.99 7.08 8.24
C VAL A 523 18.19 7.11 9.53
N GLU A 524 17.50 8.23 9.80
CA GLU A 524 16.63 8.38 10.97
C GLU A 524 15.34 7.55 10.91
N GLY A 525 15.08 6.83 9.81
CA GLY A 525 13.83 6.09 9.63
C GLY A 525 12.66 6.99 9.23
N ARG A 526 12.96 8.11 8.57
CA ARG A 526 12.01 9.18 8.19
C ARG A 526 11.94 9.32 6.65
N MET A 527 11.95 8.19 5.95
CA MET A 527 11.96 8.14 4.47
C MET A 527 10.80 8.93 3.82
N SER A 528 9.61 8.93 4.43
CA SER A 528 8.48 9.73 3.95
C SER A 528 8.77 11.23 3.95
N ILE A 529 9.52 11.72 4.96
CA ILE A 529 9.90 13.14 5.06
C ILE A 529 10.87 13.53 3.94
N MET A 530 11.82 12.66 3.60
CA MET A 530 12.71 12.91 2.46
C MET A 530 11.92 13.15 1.17
N ALA A 531 10.97 12.25 0.86
CA ALA A 531 10.14 12.40 -0.34
C ALA A 531 9.29 13.70 -0.29
N GLN A 532 8.70 14.00 0.86
CA GLN A 532 7.92 15.22 1.04
C GLN A 532 8.76 16.49 0.97
N ALA A 533 9.98 16.48 1.50
CA ALA A 533 10.91 17.61 1.47
C ALA A 533 11.27 17.93 0.01
N ILE A 534 11.64 16.91 -0.76
CA ILE A 534 11.95 17.03 -2.20
C ILE A 534 10.74 17.55 -2.97
N ALA A 535 9.55 16.97 -2.75
CA ALA A 535 8.33 17.40 -3.40
C ALA A 535 7.96 18.85 -3.05
N SER A 536 8.05 19.21 -1.77
CA SER A 536 7.74 20.56 -1.28
C SER A 536 8.74 21.59 -1.81
N GLU A 537 10.03 21.28 -1.84
CA GLU A 537 11.07 22.15 -2.40
C GLU A 537 10.80 22.48 -3.87
N ALA A 538 10.51 21.44 -4.67
CA ALA A 538 10.15 21.60 -6.08
C ALA A 538 8.94 22.54 -6.28
N ILE A 539 7.89 22.40 -5.46
CA ILE A 539 6.69 23.25 -5.52
C ILE A 539 6.99 24.68 -5.08
N VAL A 540 7.84 24.88 -4.06
CA VAL A 540 8.25 26.22 -3.61
C VAL A 540 9.00 26.94 -4.73
N GLU A 541 9.96 26.28 -5.37
CA GLU A 541 10.75 26.84 -6.49
C GLU A 541 9.86 27.20 -7.68
N GLU A 542 8.87 26.37 -8.02
CA GLU A 542 7.90 26.67 -9.07
C GLU A 542 7.08 27.93 -8.75
N LYS A 543 6.53 28.03 -7.53
CA LYS A 543 5.76 29.21 -7.10
C LYS A 543 6.62 30.47 -7.06
N GLU A 544 7.89 30.38 -6.68
CA GLU A 544 8.81 31.53 -6.74
C GLU A 544 9.03 32.01 -8.17
N LYS A 545 9.20 31.08 -9.14
CA LYS A 545 9.30 31.41 -10.57
C LYS A 545 8.02 32.06 -11.10
N GLU A 546 6.84 31.64 -10.63
CA GLU A 546 5.56 32.26 -11.00
C GLU A 546 5.41 33.68 -10.44
N ILE A 547 5.85 33.92 -9.20
CA ILE A 547 5.76 35.22 -8.54
C ILE A 547 6.78 36.20 -9.13
N ASN A 548 7.98 35.72 -9.46
CA ASN A 548 9.08 36.49 -10.02
C ASN A 548 9.49 35.94 -11.41
N PRO A 549 8.68 36.14 -12.46
CA PRO A 549 9.02 35.67 -13.79
C PRO A 549 10.21 36.45 -14.33
N VAL A 550 11.41 35.85 -14.24
CA VAL A 550 12.63 36.43 -14.80
C VAL A 550 12.65 36.16 -16.30
N SER A 551 12.40 37.19 -17.10
CA SER A 551 12.52 37.09 -18.56
C SER A 551 13.97 37.33 -18.99
N VAL A 552 14.45 36.59 -19.99
CA VAL A 552 15.78 36.81 -20.59
C VAL A 552 15.92 38.25 -21.07
N ALA A 553 14.83 38.85 -21.58
CA ALA A 553 14.82 40.26 -21.97
C ALA A 553 15.07 41.22 -20.79
N SER A 554 14.49 40.95 -19.61
CA SER A 554 14.72 41.75 -18.42
C SER A 554 16.12 41.57 -17.82
N GLU A 555 16.72 40.39 -17.95
CA GLU A 555 18.11 40.14 -17.55
C GLU A 555 19.09 40.82 -18.51
N VAL A 556 18.86 40.70 -19.83
CA VAL A 556 19.60 41.44 -20.85
C VAL A 556 19.52 42.93 -20.54
N ASP A 557 18.34 43.49 -20.28
CA ASP A 557 18.21 44.91 -19.95
C ASP A 557 18.91 45.31 -18.63
N LYS A 558 18.94 44.41 -17.63
CA LYS A 558 19.65 44.64 -16.36
C LYS A 558 21.17 44.64 -16.56
N VAL A 559 21.70 43.60 -17.19
CA VAL A 559 23.13 43.47 -17.51
C VAL A 559 23.57 44.60 -18.42
N TRP A 560 22.75 44.93 -19.43
CA TRP A 560 22.97 46.07 -20.32
C TRP A 560 23.05 47.41 -19.56
N LYS A 561 22.23 47.58 -18.52
CA LYS A 561 22.25 48.78 -17.67
C LYS A 561 23.46 48.81 -16.72
N GLU A 562 23.89 47.66 -16.20
CA GLU A 562 25.13 47.56 -15.43
C GLU A 562 26.35 47.92 -16.29
N TYR A 563 26.40 47.45 -17.54
CA TYR A 563 27.40 47.86 -18.53
C TYR A 563 27.33 49.35 -18.90
N TRP A 564 26.13 49.96 -18.85
CA TRP A 564 25.95 51.40 -19.06
C TRP A 564 26.53 52.25 -17.93
N GLU A 565 26.57 51.72 -16.71
CA GLU A 565 27.02 52.43 -15.52
C GLU A 565 28.53 52.30 -15.25
N LEU A 566 29.25 51.45 -16.01
CA LEU A 566 30.71 51.29 -15.93
C LEU A 566 31.44 52.55 -16.46
N SER A 567 32.27 53.16 -15.61
CA SER A 567 33.01 54.37 -15.97
C SER A 567 34.07 54.11 -17.05
N GLY A 568 33.96 54.77 -18.20
CA GLY A 568 34.97 54.74 -19.28
C GLY A 568 34.51 54.13 -20.60
N ILE A 569 33.26 53.65 -20.70
CA ILE A 569 32.66 53.13 -21.93
C ILE A 569 31.90 54.26 -22.63
N ASP A 570 32.19 54.51 -23.91
CA ASP A 570 31.46 55.48 -24.75
C ASP A 570 30.27 54.82 -25.46
N SER A 571 29.25 55.62 -25.76
CA SER A 571 28.06 55.31 -26.56
C SER A 571 28.32 54.52 -27.86
N SER A 572 29.55 54.53 -28.38
CA SER A 572 30.00 53.78 -29.56
C SER A 572 30.14 52.26 -29.36
N PHE A 573 30.17 51.75 -28.12
CA PHE A 573 30.19 50.31 -27.81
C PHE A 573 28.79 49.66 -27.75
N TYR A 574 27.72 50.44 -27.84
CA TYR A 574 26.35 49.98 -27.66
C TYR A 574 25.67 49.75 -29.01
N THR A 575 26.12 48.71 -29.72
CA THR A 575 25.54 48.32 -31.00
C THR A 575 24.47 47.23 -30.82
N LYS A 576 23.68 46.97 -31.87
CA LYS A 576 22.72 45.87 -31.87
C LYS A 576 23.44 44.53 -31.69
N GLU A 577 24.62 44.40 -32.27
CA GLU A 577 25.48 43.23 -32.20
C GLU A 577 25.97 42.96 -30.77
N ALA A 578 26.38 43.99 -30.02
CA ALA A 578 26.76 43.81 -28.61
C ALA A 578 25.60 43.34 -27.73
N ARG A 579 24.37 43.76 -28.04
CA ARG A 579 23.17 43.29 -27.33
C ARG A 579 22.83 41.84 -27.67
N GLU A 580 22.99 41.46 -28.94
CA GLU A 580 22.87 40.08 -29.40
C GLU A 580 23.96 39.17 -28.79
N GLU A 581 25.19 39.68 -28.61
CA GLU A 581 26.28 38.96 -27.94
C GLU A 581 26.04 38.75 -26.45
N ILE A 582 25.56 39.77 -25.73
CA ILE A 582 25.13 39.63 -24.31
C ILE A 582 23.96 38.64 -24.20
N GLU A 583 23.02 38.69 -25.14
CA GLU A 583 21.91 37.74 -25.18
C GLU A 583 22.39 36.30 -25.46
N ALA A 584 23.39 36.12 -26.32
CA ALA A 584 24.02 34.82 -26.59
C ALA A 584 24.78 34.30 -25.35
N GLN A 585 25.61 35.14 -24.72
CA GLN A 585 26.34 34.78 -23.50
C GLN A 585 25.39 34.38 -22.36
N LEU A 586 24.31 35.14 -22.14
CA LEU A 586 23.30 34.79 -21.13
C LEU A 586 22.55 33.50 -21.45
N ARG A 587 22.36 33.17 -22.74
CA ARG A 587 21.78 31.87 -23.14
C ARG A 587 22.74 30.72 -22.87
N ASP A 588 24.02 30.88 -23.17
CA ASP A 588 25.04 29.85 -22.92
C ASP A 588 25.26 29.64 -21.42
N GLU A 589 25.33 30.71 -20.63
CA GLU A 589 25.37 30.63 -19.16
C GLU A 589 24.13 29.92 -18.60
N LYS A 590 22.95 30.23 -19.13
CA LYS A 590 21.70 29.58 -18.74
C LYS A 590 21.65 28.11 -19.14
N SER A 591 22.17 27.75 -20.31
CA SER A 591 22.26 26.36 -20.75
C SER A 591 23.19 25.56 -19.84
N GLY A 592 24.40 26.07 -19.57
CA GLY A 592 25.34 25.44 -18.64
C GLY A 592 24.81 25.36 -17.20
N ALA A 593 24.01 26.33 -16.75
CA ALA A 593 23.31 26.27 -15.48
C ALA A 593 22.22 25.18 -15.48
N THR A 594 21.47 25.05 -16.57
CA THR A 594 20.43 24.01 -16.76
C THR A 594 21.04 22.61 -16.74
N GLU A 595 22.21 22.40 -17.36
CA GLU A 595 22.91 21.10 -17.28
C GLU A 595 23.38 20.77 -15.86
N LYS A 596 23.95 21.74 -15.15
CA LYS A 596 24.33 21.55 -13.74
C LYS A 596 23.13 21.24 -12.85
N GLU A 597 22.00 21.90 -13.10
CA GLU A 597 20.74 21.64 -12.41
C GLU A 597 20.23 20.22 -12.73
N ALA A 598 20.28 19.80 -13.99
CA ALA A 598 19.89 18.45 -14.41
C ALA A 598 20.76 17.36 -13.77
N GLU A 599 22.07 17.60 -13.64
CA GLU A 599 22.98 16.69 -12.93
C GLU A 599 22.68 16.63 -11.43
N LYS A 600 22.41 17.78 -10.80
CA LYS A 600 21.95 17.82 -9.41
C LYS A 600 20.65 17.01 -9.23
N ASN A 601 19.71 17.12 -10.16
CA ASN A 601 18.45 16.37 -10.11
C ASN A 601 18.67 14.87 -10.30
N PHE A 602 19.62 14.48 -11.15
CA PHE A 602 19.99 13.09 -11.31
C PHE A 602 20.47 12.49 -9.99
N VAL A 603 21.34 13.19 -9.27
CA VAL A 603 21.81 12.75 -7.94
C VAL A 603 20.63 12.62 -6.96
N ILE A 604 19.71 13.59 -6.92
CA ILE A 604 18.52 13.52 -6.04
C ILE A 604 17.64 12.31 -6.40
N LEU A 605 17.42 12.05 -7.70
CA LEU A 605 16.65 10.89 -8.16
C LEU A 605 17.33 9.57 -7.80
N GLN A 606 18.66 9.49 -7.87
CA GLN A 606 19.42 8.32 -7.41
C GLN A 606 19.21 8.07 -5.91
N SER A 607 19.16 9.12 -5.08
CA SER A 607 18.87 8.95 -3.66
C SER A 607 17.44 8.42 -3.41
N LEU A 608 16.49 8.64 -4.34
CA LEU A 608 15.15 8.05 -4.30
C LEU A 608 15.11 6.58 -4.77
N GLU A 609 16.14 6.09 -5.49
CA GLU A 609 16.21 4.70 -5.96
C GLU A 609 16.19 3.69 -4.81
N ILE A 610 16.77 4.11 -3.68
CA ILE A 610 16.84 3.34 -2.44
C ILE A 610 15.45 3.14 -1.85
N LEU A 611 14.48 4.00 -2.14
CA LEU A 611 13.14 3.88 -1.56
C LEU A 611 12.44 2.61 -2.06
N PRO A 612 11.79 1.85 -1.16
CA PRO A 612 11.13 0.61 -1.55
C PRO A 612 9.79 0.94 -2.21
N PHE A 613 9.65 0.77 -3.53
CA PHE A 613 8.34 0.82 -4.23
C PHE A 613 7.63 -0.54 -4.19
N GLU A 614 7.51 -1.13 -3.00
CA GLU A 614 7.04 -2.53 -2.87
C GLU A 614 5.51 -2.61 -2.75
N VAL A 615 4.84 -1.60 -2.20
CA VAL A 615 3.37 -1.54 -2.09
C VAL A 615 2.79 -0.26 -2.70
N ILE A 616 1.47 -0.24 -2.89
CA ILE A 616 0.76 0.93 -3.42
C ILE A 616 0.99 2.16 -2.54
N ASP A 617 0.98 2.01 -1.22
CA ASP A 617 1.21 3.11 -0.28
C ASP A 617 2.62 3.74 -0.44
N ASP A 618 3.65 2.93 -0.77
CA ASP A 618 4.98 3.45 -1.12
C ASP A 618 4.94 4.29 -2.39
N SER A 619 4.19 3.83 -3.39
CA SER A 619 4.02 4.55 -4.66
C SER A 619 3.29 5.88 -4.46
N GLU A 620 2.35 5.96 -3.51
CA GLU A 620 1.64 7.20 -3.18
C GLU A 620 2.52 8.20 -2.42
N VAL A 621 3.30 7.73 -1.44
CA VAL A 621 4.17 8.59 -0.63
C VAL A 621 5.38 9.06 -1.45
N TYR A 622 6.08 8.15 -2.13
CA TYR A 622 7.33 8.46 -2.82
C TYR A 622 7.12 8.96 -4.24
N GLY A 623 6.06 8.49 -4.92
CA GLY A 623 5.74 8.91 -6.28
C GLY A 623 5.48 10.41 -6.42
N GLN A 624 5.05 11.09 -5.34
CA GLN A 624 4.92 12.55 -5.32
C GLN A 624 6.27 13.26 -5.49
N ALA A 625 7.33 12.77 -4.86
CA ALA A 625 8.67 13.34 -5.00
C ALA A 625 9.18 13.18 -6.44
N VAL A 626 9.02 11.97 -6.98
CA VAL A 626 9.42 11.64 -8.36
C VAL A 626 8.66 12.50 -9.36
N SER A 627 7.34 12.64 -9.17
CA SER A 627 6.46 13.47 -10.00
C SER A 627 6.83 14.97 -9.94
N ALA A 628 7.04 15.51 -8.75
CA ALA A 628 7.41 16.91 -8.57
C ALA A 628 8.76 17.23 -9.22
N LEU A 629 9.77 16.37 -9.04
CA LEU A 629 11.08 16.53 -9.69
C LEU A 629 10.97 16.49 -11.21
N ALA A 630 10.21 15.54 -11.75
CA ALA A 630 10.02 15.42 -13.18
C ALA A 630 9.32 16.65 -13.79
N GLN A 631 8.38 17.26 -13.07
CA GLN A 631 7.59 18.38 -13.59
C GLN A 631 8.29 19.74 -13.52
N THR A 632 9.13 19.95 -12.50
CA THR A 632 9.59 21.29 -12.13
C THR A 632 11.03 21.59 -12.54
N ARG A 633 11.80 20.56 -12.92
CA ARG A 633 13.25 20.68 -13.13
C ARG A 633 13.74 19.96 -14.40
N PRO A 634 14.86 20.43 -15.00
CA PRO A 634 15.42 19.79 -16.19
C PRO A 634 15.93 18.37 -15.89
N LEU A 635 15.78 17.47 -16.86
CA LEU A 635 16.14 16.06 -16.73
C LEU A 635 17.21 15.67 -17.75
N ASN A 636 18.31 15.09 -17.27
CA ASN A 636 19.30 14.45 -18.14
C ASN A 636 18.87 13.01 -18.51
N LYS A 637 19.63 12.37 -19.40
CA LYS A 637 19.41 10.99 -19.85
C LYS A 637 19.38 9.98 -18.70
N GLY A 638 20.24 10.16 -17.70
CA GLY A 638 20.28 9.33 -16.50
C GLY A 638 18.97 9.42 -15.72
N SER A 639 18.49 10.64 -15.48
CA SER A 639 17.22 10.93 -14.82
C SER A 639 16.05 10.31 -15.57
N LYS A 640 16.01 10.48 -16.90
CA LYS A 640 14.96 9.90 -17.77
C LYS A 640 14.91 8.37 -17.67
N LYS A 641 16.07 7.71 -17.60
CA LYS A 641 16.17 6.25 -17.40
C LYS A 641 15.62 5.84 -16.04
N LEU A 642 16.05 6.50 -14.96
CA LEU A 642 15.60 6.22 -13.60
C LEU A 642 14.09 6.42 -13.44
N LEU A 643 13.54 7.48 -14.03
CA LEU A 643 12.09 7.72 -14.05
C LEU A 643 11.32 6.60 -14.74
N THR A 644 11.89 6.02 -15.81
CA THR A 644 11.27 4.89 -16.52
C THR A 644 11.25 3.65 -15.62
N GLU A 645 12.36 3.37 -14.94
CA GLU A 645 12.47 2.26 -13.97
C GLU A 645 11.43 2.43 -12.83
N PHE A 646 11.29 3.62 -12.26
CA PHE A 646 10.25 3.91 -11.26
C PHE A 646 8.83 3.65 -11.78
N ILE A 647 8.53 4.03 -13.03
CA ILE A 647 7.20 3.77 -13.64
C ILE A 647 6.95 2.27 -13.79
N GLU A 648 7.94 1.51 -14.26
CA GLU A 648 7.83 0.06 -14.42
C GLU A 648 7.58 -0.63 -13.07
N GLU A 649 8.29 -0.22 -12.03
CA GLU A 649 8.16 -0.75 -10.67
C GLU A 649 6.80 -0.43 -10.04
N MET A 650 6.38 0.83 -10.14
CA MET A 650 5.05 1.26 -9.68
C MET A 650 3.94 0.48 -10.40
N ALA A 651 4.10 0.27 -11.71
CA ALA A 651 3.17 -0.54 -12.49
C ALA A 651 3.16 -2.00 -12.03
N GLU A 652 4.33 -2.61 -11.80
CA GLU A 652 4.45 -3.99 -11.31
C GLU A 652 3.79 -4.19 -9.94
N SER A 653 4.05 -3.29 -8.98
CA SER A 653 3.40 -3.32 -7.65
C SER A 653 1.87 -3.30 -7.77
N THR A 654 1.36 -2.53 -8.73
CA THR A 654 -0.08 -2.39 -8.97
C THR A 654 -0.69 -3.58 -9.71
N PHE A 655 0.06 -4.22 -10.60
CA PHE A 655 -0.38 -5.45 -11.26
C PHE A 655 -0.44 -6.62 -10.29
N THR A 656 0.54 -6.72 -9.39
CA THR A 656 0.65 -7.81 -8.40
C THR A 656 -0.30 -7.64 -7.22
N THR A 657 -0.74 -6.41 -6.91
CA THR A 657 -1.72 -6.19 -5.85
C THR A 657 -3.10 -6.75 -6.23
N GLU A 658 -3.55 -7.72 -5.43
CA GLU A 658 -4.91 -8.27 -5.48
C GLU A 658 -5.85 -7.37 -4.66
N THR A 659 -6.98 -6.99 -5.24
CA THR A 659 -8.01 -6.18 -4.57
C THR A 659 -9.33 -6.94 -4.50
N ALA A 660 -10.16 -6.57 -3.52
CA ALA A 660 -11.47 -7.19 -3.30
C ALA A 660 -12.40 -7.04 -4.51
N HIS A 661 -12.39 -5.87 -5.16
CA HIS A 661 -13.18 -5.60 -6.35
C HIS A 661 -12.40 -4.83 -7.43
N PRO A 662 -12.76 -4.95 -8.73
CA PRO A 662 -12.14 -4.17 -9.80
C PRO A 662 -12.25 -2.65 -9.63
N GLU A 663 -13.29 -2.16 -8.95
CA GLU A 663 -13.39 -0.73 -8.64
C GLU A 663 -12.32 -0.26 -7.64
N ASP A 664 -11.98 -1.07 -6.64
CA ASP A 664 -10.91 -0.75 -5.68
C ASP A 664 -9.54 -0.70 -6.39
N LYS A 665 -9.34 -1.62 -7.34
CA LYS A 665 -8.20 -1.57 -8.26
C LYS A 665 -8.25 -0.32 -9.12
N THR A 666 -9.41 0.10 -9.58
CA THR A 666 -9.56 1.33 -10.38
C THR A 666 -9.24 2.58 -9.56
N ILE A 667 -9.62 2.63 -8.28
CA ILE A 667 -9.29 3.74 -7.38
C ILE A 667 -7.78 3.81 -7.16
N SER A 668 -7.17 2.67 -6.81
CA SER A 668 -5.73 2.55 -6.60
C SER A 668 -4.95 2.89 -7.88
N ASN A 669 -5.37 2.31 -9.01
CA ASN A 669 -4.83 2.61 -10.32
C ASN A 669 -5.02 4.07 -10.68
N ARG A 670 -6.12 4.74 -10.29
CA ARG A 670 -6.33 6.16 -10.62
C ARG A 670 -5.33 7.05 -9.88
N LEU A 671 -5.04 6.73 -8.61
CA LEU A 671 -4.02 7.44 -7.83
C LEU A 671 -2.65 7.27 -8.48
N LEU A 672 -2.30 6.03 -8.83
CA LEU A 672 -1.05 5.73 -9.53
C LEU A 672 -0.99 6.35 -10.94
N VAL A 673 -2.08 6.28 -11.70
CA VAL A 673 -2.18 6.84 -13.06
C VAL A 673 -2.00 8.35 -13.02
N ASN A 674 -2.37 9.05 -11.94
CA ASN A 674 -2.05 10.47 -11.84
C ASN A 674 -0.54 10.72 -11.75
N VAL A 675 0.17 9.91 -10.93
CA VAL A 675 1.63 9.96 -10.83
C VAL A 675 2.27 9.56 -12.15
N MET A 676 1.90 8.41 -12.72
CA MET A 676 2.41 7.92 -13.99
C MET A 676 2.07 8.84 -15.17
N ASN A 677 0.89 9.43 -15.24
CA ASN A 677 0.54 10.39 -16.29
C ASN A 677 1.34 11.67 -16.13
N SER A 678 1.55 12.14 -14.90
CA SER A 678 2.43 13.28 -14.65
C SER A 678 3.85 13.00 -15.13
N LEU A 679 4.40 11.84 -14.75
CA LEU A 679 5.74 11.40 -15.15
C LEU A 679 5.86 11.17 -16.65
N SER A 680 4.90 10.45 -17.23
CA SER A 680 4.85 10.18 -18.67
C SER A 680 4.66 11.47 -19.47
N LYS A 681 3.83 12.40 -18.99
CA LYS A 681 3.67 13.72 -19.61
C LYS A 681 4.96 14.51 -19.53
N SER A 682 5.61 14.60 -18.37
CA SER A 682 6.91 15.29 -18.23
C SER A 682 7.95 14.67 -19.15
N LEU A 683 8.11 13.35 -19.12
CA LEU A 683 9.04 12.62 -19.97
C LEU A 683 8.72 12.84 -21.46
N SER A 684 7.44 12.89 -21.82
CA SER A 684 6.97 13.19 -23.17
C SER A 684 7.23 14.64 -23.56
N GLU A 685 7.00 15.62 -22.68
CA GLU A 685 7.28 17.03 -22.94
C GLU A 685 8.78 17.25 -23.13
N GLU A 686 9.62 16.59 -22.32
CA GLU A 686 11.08 16.66 -22.43
C GLU A 686 11.60 15.98 -23.71
N ILE A 687 11.16 14.74 -23.99
CA ILE A 687 11.63 13.96 -25.14
C ILE A 687 10.99 14.43 -26.46
N ILE A 688 9.67 14.66 -26.50
CA ILE A 688 8.90 15.01 -27.71
C ILE A 688 8.90 16.51 -27.97
N GLY A 689 8.87 17.34 -26.93
CA GLY A 689 9.05 18.79 -27.05
C GLY A 689 10.48 19.15 -27.48
N GLY A 690 11.39 18.18 -27.42
CA GLY A 690 12.78 18.29 -27.80
C GLY A 690 13.56 19.18 -26.84
N ASN A 691 13.18 19.23 -25.57
CA ASN A 691 13.95 19.88 -24.51
C ASN A 691 15.12 18.97 -24.15
N PHE A 692 15.98 18.74 -25.13
CA PHE A 692 17.24 18.06 -24.93
C PHE A 692 18.22 19.06 -24.32
N LEU A 693 19.01 18.60 -23.36
CA LEU A 693 20.19 19.35 -22.94
C LEU A 693 21.17 19.44 -24.12
N ASP A 694 22.03 20.46 -24.13
CA ASP A 694 22.98 20.66 -25.23
C ASP A 694 23.93 19.45 -25.40
N SER A 695 24.34 18.84 -24.29
CA SER A 695 25.07 17.55 -24.27
C SER A 695 24.28 16.38 -24.88
N GLU A 696 22.95 16.36 -24.79
CA GLU A 696 22.11 15.31 -25.36
C GLU A 696 21.80 15.54 -26.85
N LEU A 697 21.79 16.79 -27.30
CA LEU A 697 21.50 17.16 -28.69
C LEU A 697 22.48 16.53 -29.68
N GLU A 698 23.77 16.48 -29.33
CA GLU A 698 24.78 15.88 -30.20
C GLU A 698 24.63 14.36 -30.29
N GLU A 699 24.43 13.69 -29.15
CA GLU A 699 24.21 12.24 -29.09
C GLU A 699 22.90 11.83 -29.81
N ALA A 700 21.82 12.59 -29.60
CA ALA A 700 20.55 12.38 -30.29
C ALA A 700 20.69 12.53 -31.81
N TYR A 701 21.46 13.53 -32.26
CA TYR A 701 21.73 13.76 -33.67
C TYR A 701 22.59 12.67 -34.30
N GLU A 702 23.66 12.23 -33.62
CA GLU A 702 24.50 11.12 -34.07
C GLU A 702 23.69 9.81 -34.15
N PHE A 703 22.89 9.51 -33.14
CA PHE A 703 22.08 8.29 -33.12
C PHE A 703 21.04 8.26 -34.26
N TYR A 704 20.38 9.39 -34.53
CA TYR A 704 19.45 9.53 -35.65
C TYR A 704 20.12 9.34 -37.02
N MET A 705 21.37 9.80 -37.18
CA MET A 705 22.12 9.69 -38.43
C MET A 705 22.66 8.28 -38.70
N TYR A 706 22.98 7.51 -37.65
CA TYR A 706 23.73 6.26 -37.80
C TYR A 706 22.94 4.96 -37.58
N ASN A 707 21.83 4.96 -36.84
CA ASN A 707 21.11 3.72 -36.51
C ASN A 707 19.73 3.63 -37.20
N ILE A 708 19.73 3.33 -38.51
CA ILE A 708 18.52 3.29 -39.36
C ILE A 708 17.73 1.97 -39.17
N THR A 709 18.33 0.94 -38.56
CA THR A 709 17.81 -0.45 -38.60
C THR A 709 17.36 -1.04 -37.26
N GLU A 710 17.67 -0.42 -36.12
CA GLU A 710 17.23 -0.92 -34.80
C GLU A 710 15.98 -0.16 -34.31
N PRO A 711 15.04 -0.83 -33.62
CA PRO A 711 13.89 -0.17 -33.02
C PRO A 711 14.38 0.80 -31.95
N ASN A 712 14.13 2.09 -32.22
CA ASN A 712 14.59 3.18 -31.38
C ASN A 712 13.68 3.32 -30.15
N PHE A 713 14.24 3.16 -28.94
CA PHE A 713 13.53 3.42 -27.68
C PHE A 713 13.02 4.88 -27.59
N PHE A 714 13.69 5.83 -28.26
CA PHE A 714 13.24 7.22 -28.36
C PHE A 714 11.99 7.39 -29.25
N ILE A 715 11.70 6.47 -30.19
CA ILE A 715 10.54 6.56 -31.10
C ILE A 715 9.27 5.98 -30.48
N LEU A 716 9.37 5.12 -29.46
CA LEU A 716 8.20 4.50 -28.82
C LEU A 716 7.26 5.49 -28.14
N TYR A 717 7.76 6.69 -27.78
CA TYR A 717 7.01 7.69 -27.03
C TYR A 717 6.63 8.93 -27.84
N VAL A 718 7.01 9.03 -29.12
CA VAL A 718 6.77 10.24 -29.92
C VAL A 718 5.52 10.10 -30.79
N ASN A 719 4.58 11.03 -30.64
CA ASN A 719 3.47 11.17 -31.60
C ASN A 719 3.90 12.08 -32.75
N GLY A 720 4.04 11.51 -33.94
CA GLY A 720 4.51 12.19 -35.15
C GLY A 720 5.24 11.23 -36.08
N SER A 721 5.32 11.55 -37.37
CA SER A 721 6.13 10.76 -38.30
C SER A 721 7.62 10.96 -37.99
N ARG A 722 8.45 9.94 -38.24
CA ARG A 722 9.92 10.00 -38.06
C ARG A 722 10.55 11.28 -38.64
N TRP A 723 10.05 11.71 -39.80
CA TRP A 723 10.46 12.93 -40.49
C TRP A 723 10.23 14.21 -39.65
N GLU A 724 9.08 14.33 -38.96
CA GLU A 724 8.75 15.51 -38.15
C GLU A 724 9.61 15.63 -36.90
N VAL A 725 10.16 14.53 -36.41
CA VAL A 725 11.10 14.49 -35.29
C VAL A 725 12.51 14.83 -35.78
N GLU A 726 12.93 14.24 -36.90
CA GLU A 726 14.20 14.56 -37.57
C GLU A 726 14.29 16.06 -37.91
N GLU A 727 13.23 16.65 -38.45
CA GLU A 727 13.16 18.08 -38.80
C GLU A 727 13.26 18.98 -37.55
N ARG A 728 12.61 18.60 -36.44
CA ARG A 728 12.68 19.36 -35.17
C ARG A 728 14.07 19.30 -34.51
N VAL A 729 14.69 18.12 -34.46
CA VAL A 729 16.04 17.94 -33.93
C VAL A 729 17.06 18.68 -34.80
N HIS A 730 16.93 18.58 -36.13
CA HIS A 730 17.79 19.30 -37.07
C HIS A 730 17.64 20.83 -36.95
N MET A 731 16.41 21.35 -36.81
CA MET A 731 16.16 22.78 -36.59
C MET A 731 16.81 23.30 -35.30
N LYS A 732 16.66 22.58 -34.19
CA LYS A 732 17.28 22.95 -32.90
C LYS A 732 18.81 22.91 -32.95
N LYS A 733 19.40 21.88 -33.59
CA LYS A 733 20.85 21.81 -33.81
C LYS A 733 21.36 22.94 -34.72
N VAL A 734 20.62 23.30 -35.77
CA VAL A 734 20.99 24.43 -36.65
C VAL A 734 20.87 25.77 -35.93
N GLU A 735 19.90 25.94 -35.02
CA GLU A 735 19.81 27.11 -34.14
C GLU A 735 20.99 27.17 -33.15
N GLY A 736 21.38 26.05 -32.53
CA GLY A 736 22.58 26.00 -31.69
C GLY A 736 23.89 26.24 -32.46
N ALA A 737 24.04 25.64 -33.63
CA ALA A 737 25.26 25.76 -34.45
C ALA A 737 25.44 27.13 -35.12
N LYS A 738 24.34 27.83 -35.46
CA LYS A 738 24.41 29.22 -35.97
C LYS A 738 25.02 30.17 -34.94
N ASN A 739 24.80 29.91 -33.65
CA ASN A 739 25.31 30.74 -32.57
C ASN A 739 26.81 30.51 -32.30
N VAL A 740 27.28 29.25 -32.38
CA VAL A 740 28.73 28.92 -32.27
C VAL A 740 29.54 29.41 -33.48
N SER A 741 28.96 29.38 -34.69
CA SER A 741 29.66 29.80 -35.92
C SER A 741 29.87 31.31 -36.08
N GLN A 742 29.26 32.16 -35.23
CA GLN A 742 29.53 33.59 -35.20
C GLN A 742 30.75 33.98 -34.34
N GLU A 743 31.22 33.09 -33.45
CA GLU A 743 32.48 33.29 -32.69
C GLU A 743 33.74 32.96 -33.52
N GLU A 744 33.65 32.13 -34.56
CA GLU A 744 34.82 31.74 -35.37
C GLU A 744 35.04 32.58 -36.65
N VAL A 745 34.19 33.59 -36.91
CA VAL A 745 34.29 34.43 -38.12
C VAL A 745 34.39 35.94 -37.82
N ASN A 746 34.66 36.36 -36.58
CA ASN A 746 35.04 37.74 -36.24
C ASN A 746 36.36 37.84 -35.46
#